data_AF-A0A9J6Q4H0-F1
#
_entry.id   AF-A0A9J6Q4H0-F1
#
_cell.length_a   1.000
_cell.length_b   1.000
_cell.length_c   1.000
_cell.angle_alpha   90.00
_cell.angle_beta   90.00
_cell.angle_gamma   90.00
#
_symmetry.space_group_name_H-M   'P 1'
#
loop_
_entity.id
_entity.type
_entity.pdbx_description
1 polymer ?
#
loop_
_entity_poly.entity_id
_entity_poly.type
_entity_poly.pdbx_seq_one_letter_code
_entity_poly.pdbx_strand_id
1 'polypeptide(L)'
;MKFYTGSTGILGRRAQIEPLLGRPLHLFKTDIQLADDDTLVGWGQKPNTHKIKQKAHDLGLPYWQLEDGFIGYIGHPARAGLPVSLIADPVGIYYDARQPSQLEQLIAAPCNAAMLARAESLINELLRLGITKYNCYAAGSGLPDALATRLHNDPRPNVLLIDQVAGDMSIPGALATEDDFIAMVAAARRDHPGARLLLRTHPDTRLGKKNGVLARLELDDVEVVADHCHPHALLNEVEAVYTVSSQMGFEALLLGKAVHCFGMPFYAGWGLTHDHKSCPRRDVQVSLAQLVAAALILYPRYLDPVLGQRCEVEEVLAMIARQQHPAPRYRRLYLVGFSLWKRAFMHAFCHPLATELCFVRTPPARLAADEQVLVWGARHPELTNAIRVEDGFIRSRGLGSNLCRPSSLSIDPVGIYFDSRQPSRLEQQLNDLPLTHDVLARGAALVELLQQHGVSKYNVGIAQQFTPPDDGRPLVLVVGQVDGDASILTGSPVIRSNEQLLWAVREARPEAHILFKPHPDVVAGNRAGAISAACLAQCVDSQVLDLGLTSLYPHVDELHTMTSLSGFEALVQGVKVTTWGQPFYSGWGLTEDRHPAPRRERILPLAALVYMTLVAYPLYIDWQSGLWMSPEQLIRQLAGQKKASSQKSSRWQRWQIKLSYLAQTLQPRASLSRFIKERRH
;
A
#
# COMPACT_ATOMS: atom_id res chain seq x y z
N MET A 1 -32.10 -9.24 5.99
CA MET A 1 -30.88 -9.40 6.81
C MET A 1 -30.02 -8.15 6.77
N LYS A 2 -29.92 -7.50 7.93
CA LYS A 2 -29.03 -6.41 8.35
C LYS A 2 -28.30 -6.84 9.62
N PHE A 3 -27.24 -6.12 9.98
CA PHE A 3 -26.56 -6.31 11.27
C PHE A 3 -26.94 -5.22 12.26
N TYR A 4 -27.13 -5.59 13.52
CA TYR A 4 -27.45 -4.67 14.59
C TYR A 4 -26.52 -4.84 15.78
N THR A 5 -26.07 -3.73 16.37
CA THR A 5 -25.21 -3.77 17.56
C THR A 5 -25.76 -2.89 18.68
N GLY A 6 -25.59 -3.33 19.93
CA GLY A 6 -25.86 -2.51 21.12
C GLY A 6 -24.73 -1.52 21.46
N SER A 7 -23.64 -1.49 20.69
CA SER A 7 -22.43 -0.70 20.99
C SER A 7 -22.26 0.47 20.04
N THR A 8 -22.21 1.69 20.59
CA THR A 8 -21.85 2.90 19.84
C THR A 8 -20.40 2.85 19.34
N GLY A 9 -19.51 2.14 20.03
CA GLY A 9 -18.12 1.95 19.61
C GLY A 9 -17.98 1.07 18.37
N ILE A 10 -18.81 0.01 18.26
CA ILE A 10 -18.86 -0.84 17.06
C ILE A 10 -19.48 -0.04 15.90
N LEU A 11 -20.59 0.67 16.15
CA LEU A 11 -21.23 1.53 15.15
C LEU A 11 -20.30 2.65 14.64
N GLY A 12 -19.48 3.22 15.52
CA GLY A 12 -18.47 4.22 15.16
C GLY A 12 -17.44 3.71 14.15
N ARG A 13 -17.30 2.37 14.03
CA ARG A 13 -16.42 1.68 13.08
C ARG A 13 -17.15 1.13 11.86
N ARG A 14 -18.42 1.53 11.61
CA ARG A 14 -19.24 0.99 10.51
C ARG A 14 -18.57 1.07 9.13
N ALA A 15 -17.82 2.14 8.86
CA ALA A 15 -17.15 2.32 7.58
C ALA A 15 -16.08 1.25 7.30
N GLN A 16 -15.53 0.62 8.35
CA GLN A 16 -14.60 -0.51 8.22
C GLN A 16 -15.32 -1.86 8.30
N ILE A 17 -16.39 -1.97 9.10
CA ILE A 17 -17.09 -3.23 9.37
C ILE A 17 -18.07 -3.60 8.25
N GLU A 18 -18.83 -2.65 7.71
CA GLU A 18 -19.86 -2.93 6.69
C GLU A 18 -19.28 -3.56 5.41
N PRO A 19 -18.13 -3.11 4.86
CA PRO A 19 -17.51 -3.78 3.71
C PRO A 19 -17.13 -5.24 3.99
N LEU A 20 -16.74 -5.56 5.23
CA LEU A 20 -16.33 -6.90 5.65
C LEU A 20 -17.54 -7.80 5.90
N LEU A 21 -18.63 -7.26 6.45
CA LEU A 21 -19.87 -8.00 6.64
C LEU A 21 -20.71 -8.12 5.36
N GLY A 22 -20.48 -7.24 4.37
CA GLY A 22 -21.20 -7.18 3.10
C GLY A 22 -22.63 -6.64 3.24
N ARG A 23 -23.00 -6.09 4.40
CA ARG A 23 -24.35 -5.60 4.71
C ARG A 23 -24.30 -4.41 5.68
N PRO A 24 -25.35 -3.56 5.74
CA PRO A 24 -25.41 -2.42 6.65
C PRO A 24 -25.38 -2.81 8.13
N LEU A 25 -24.76 -1.95 8.95
CA LEU A 25 -24.66 -2.07 10.40
C LEU A 25 -25.42 -0.93 11.09
N HIS A 26 -26.37 -1.29 11.94
CA HIS A 26 -27.23 -0.34 12.64
C HIS A 26 -27.08 -0.44 14.16
N LEU A 27 -27.48 0.63 14.86
CA LEU A 27 -27.67 0.56 16.31
C LEU A 27 -28.95 -0.21 16.61
N PHE A 28 -28.88 -1.18 17.51
CA PHE A 28 -30.06 -1.86 18.03
C PHE A 28 -30.85 -0.90 18.94
N LYS A 29 -32.16 -0.80 18.71
CA LYS A 29 -33.11 -0.11 19.59
C LYS A 29 -34.34 -1.01 19.78
N THR A 30 -34.99 -0.91 20.92
CA THR A 30 -36.11 -1.78 21.33
C THR A 30 -37.38 -1.61 20.49
N ASP A 31 -37.50 -0.51 19.76
CA ASP A 31 -38.65 -0.13 18.92
C ASP A 31 -38.48 -0.50 17.44
N ILE A 32 -37.37 -1.13 17.05
CA ILE A 32 -37.10 -1.49 15.66
C ILE A 32 -37.79 -2.81 15.31
N GLN A 33 -38.50 -2.82 14.17
CA GLN A 33 -39.00 -4.05 13.56
C GLN A 33 -37.83 -4.82 12.92
N LEU A 34 -37.59 -6.04 13.38
CA LEU A 34 -36.52 -6.93 12.93
C LEU A 34 -37.10 -7.99 12.00
N ALA A 35 -36.34 -8.37 10.98
CA ALA A 35 -36.63 -9.54 10.14
C ALA A 35 -35.98 -10.79 10.74
N ASP A 36 -36.52 -11.98 10.42
CA ASP A 36 -36.04 -13.26 10.95
C ASP A 36 -34.59 -13.58 10.56
N ASP A 37 -34.08 -12.97 9.49
CA ASP A 37 -32.72 -13.13 9.02
C ASP A 37 -31.77 -12.01 9.53
N ASP A 38 -32.25 -11.05 10.32
CA ASP A 38 -31.40 -10.02 10.91
C ASP A 38 -30.48 -10.60 12.00
N THR A 39 -29.25 -10.09 12.08
CA THR A 39 -28.22 -10.64 12.99
C THR A 39 -27.78 -9.59 14.00
N LEU A 40 -27.76 -9.98 15.28
CA LEU A 40 -27.18 -9.14 16.33
C LEU A 40 -25.67 -9.40 16.43
N VAL A 41 -24.88 -8.35 16.68
CA VAL A 41 -23.42 -8.44 16.78
C VAL A 41 -22.88 -7.76 18.03
N GLY A 42 -21.83 -8.35 18.59
CA GLY A 42 -21.09 -7.83 19.73
C GLY A 42 -19.60 -8.07 19.60
N TRP A 43 -18.78 -7.46 20.46
CA TRP A 43 -17.32 -7.53 20.37
C TRP A 43 -16.76 -8.45 21.44
N GLY A 44 -16.31 -9.63 21.01
CA GLY A 44 -15.80 -10.68 21.89
C GLY A 44 -16.77 -11.06 23.02
N GLN A 45 -16.21 -11.43 24.16
CA GLN A 45 -16.94 -11.84 25.37
C GLN A 45 -16.95 -10.75 26.46
N LYS A 46 -16.87 -9.47 26.07
CA LYS A 46 -16.84 -8.35 27.03
C LYS A 46 -18.18 -8.26 27.79
N PRO A 47 -18.20 -7.81 29.06
CA PRO A 47 -19.45 -7.71 29.84
C PRO A 47 -20.55 -6.88 29.18
N ASN A 48 -20.19 -5.84 28.43
CA ASN A 48 -21.14 -5.01 27.69
C ASN A 48 -21.80 -5.73 26.50
N THR A 49 -21.27 -6.87 26.07
CA THR A 49 -21.75 -7.67 24.95
C THR A 49 -22.76 -8.74 25.39
N HIS A 50 -22.78 -9.13 26.66
CA HIS A 50 -23.74 -10.12 27.18
C HIS A 50 -25.20 -9.71 26.98
N LYS A 51 -25.53 -8.42 27.17
CA LYS A 51 -26.90 -7.92 27.00
C LYS A 51 -27.42 -8.10 25.58
N ILE A 52 -26.60 -7.78 24.57
CA ILE A 52 -27.03 -7.91 23.17
C ILE A 52 -27.07 -9.38 22.73
N LYS A 53 -26.18 -10.23 23.26
CA LYS A 53 -26.22 -11.68 23.05
C LYS A 53 -27.48 -12.32 23.63
N GLN A 54 -27.84 -11.98 24.87
CA GLN A 54 -29.08 -12.44 25.49
C GLN A 54 -30.30 -11.97 24.68
N LYS A 55 -30.28 -10.71 24.22
CA LYS A 55 -31.37 -10.19 23.39
C LYS A 55 -31.52 -10.94 22.07
N ALA A 56 -30.43 -11.38 21.45
CA ALA A 56 -30.48 -12.20 20.24
C ALA A 56 -31.19 -13.53 20.52
N HIS A 57 -30.79 -14.19 21.62
CA HIS A 57 -31.41 -15.43 22.09
C HIS A 57 -32.91 -15.26 22.37
N ASP A 58 -33.30 -14.23 23.13
CA ASP A 58 -34.70 -13.96 23.49
C ASP A 58 -35.58 -13.67 22.26
N LEU A 59 -34.99 -13.15 21.18
CA LEU A 59 -35.66 -12.86 19.92
C LEU A 59 -35.56 -14.01 18.90
N GLY A 60 -34.83 -15.08 19.20
CA GLY A 60 -34.58 -16.17 18.25
C GLY A 60 -33.72 -15.77 17.05
N LEU A 61 -32.94 -14.68 17.15
CA LEU A 61 -32.11 -14.16 16.06
C LEU A 61 -30.66 -14.67 16.12
N PRO A 62 -29.98 -14.82 14.98
CA PRO A 62 -28.55 -15.11 14.94
C PRO A 62 -27.72 -14.08 15.71
N TYR A 63 -26.65 -14.54 16.35
CA TYR A 63 -25.68 -13.69 17.05
C TYR A 63 -24.26 -13.96 16.56
N TRP A 64 -23.57 -12.93 16.06
CA TRP A 64 -22.18 -13.05 15.62
C TRP A 64 -21.23 -12.31 16.56
N GLN A 65 -20.11 -12.95 16.88
CA GLN A 65 -19.04 -12.38 17.69
C GLN A 65 -17.97 -11.76 16.80
N LEU A 66 -17.73 -10.47 17.00
CA LEU A 66 -16.71 -9.71 16.27
C LEU A 66 -15.42 -9.62 17.09
N GLU A 67 -14.28 -9.72 16.43
CA GLU A 67 -12.96 -9.42 16.98
C GLU A 67 -12.00 -8.90 15.92
N ASP A 68 -10.88 -8.33 16.35
CA ASP A 68 -9.76 -8.05 15.44
C ASP A 68 -9.21 -9.35 14.88
N GLY A 69 -8.87 -9.39 13.59
CA GLY A 69 -8.21 -10.55 13.00
C GLY A 69 -6.75 -10.71 13.45
N PHE A 70 -6.16 -11.86 13.13
CA PHE A 70 -4.81 -12.21 13.56
C PHE A 70 -3.73 -11.33 12.91
N ILE A 71 -3.91 -10.95 11.64
CA ILE A 71 -3.17 -9.85 11.02
C ILE A 71 -4.10 -8.64 11.08
N GLY A 72 -4.10 -7.97 12.23
CA GLY A 72 -5.16 -7.05 12.61
C GLY A 72 -4.96 -5.63 12.07
N TYR A 73 -3.71 -5.16 12.02
CA TYR A 73 -3.44 -3.74 11.82
C TYR A 73 -2.19 -3.44 11.00
N ILE A 74 -2.19 -2.30 10.32
CA ILE A 74 -0.99 -1.59 9.89
C ILE A 74 -0.71 -0.50 10.94
N GLY A 75 0.27 -0.77 11.81
CA GLY A 75 0.60 0.05 12.98
C GLY A 75 -0.22 -0.31 14.23
N HIS A 76 0.23 0.14 15.39
CA HIS A 76 -0.44 -0.21 16.66
C HIS A 76 -1.73 0.62 16.89
N PRO A 77 -2.87 0.03 17.31
CA PRO A 77 -4.14 0.74 17.49
C PRO A 77 -4.06 1.92 18.47
N ALA A 78 -3.30 1.77 19.56
CA ALA A 78 -3.05 2.87 20.52
C ALA A 78 -2.37 4.11 19.88
N ARG A 79 -1.74 3.94 18.72
CA ARG A 79 -1.05 5.00 17.96
C ARG A 79 -1.78 5.38 16.67
N ALA A 80 -3.07 5.05 16.56
CA ALA A 80 -3.90 5.24 15.36
C ALA A 80 -3.50 4.32 14.18
N GLY A 81 -3.03 3.10 14.49
CA GLY A 81 -2.90 2.03 13.49
C GLY A 81 -4.23 1.73 12.80
N LEU A 82 -4.15 1.37 11.53
CA LEU A 82 -5.32 1.15 10.68
C LEU A 82 -5.73 -0.33 10.73
N PRO A 83 -6.99 -0.66 11.05
CA PRO A 83 -7.46 -2.03 11.04
C PRO A 83 -7.54 -2.56 9.61
N VAL A 84 -7.09 -3.80 9.39
CA VAL A 84 -7.06 -4.46 8.08
C VAL A 84 -7.74 -5.83 8.08
N SER A 85 -8.28 -6.28 9.22
CA SER A 85 -9.08 -7.50 9.25
C SER A 85 -10.10 -7.52 10.38
N LEU A 86 -11.14 -8.32 10.19
CA LEU A 86 -12.22 -8.57 11.14
C LEU A 86 -12.52 -10.07 11.20
N ILE A 87 -12.58 -10.60 12.40
CA ILE A 87 -13.21 -11.89 12.68
C ILE A 87 -14.70 -11.64 12.91
N ALA A 88 -15.55 -12.44 12.27
CA ALA A 88 -17.00 -12.38 12.42
C ALA A 88 -17.54 -13.81 12.53
N ASP A 89 -17.60 -14.31 13.77
CA ASP A 89 -17.85 -15.71 14.07
C ASP A 89 -19.34 -15.94 14.44
N PRO A 90 -20.08 -16.75 13.66
CA PRO A 90 -21.49 -17.04 13.90
C PRO A 90 -21.74 -18.16 14.93
N VAL A 91 -20.70 -18.87 15.38
CA VAL A 91 -20.82 -20.05 16.26
C VAL A 91 -20.35 -19.72 17.67
N GLY A 92 -19.16 -19.12 17.78
CA GLY A 92 -18.45 -18.91 19.03
C GLY A 92 -17.44 -17.78 18.88
N ILE A 93 -16.26 -17.90 19.49
CA ILE A 93 -15.13 -17.02 19.22
C ILE A 93 -13.84 -17.81 19.44
N TYR A 94 -12.82 -17.57 18.60
CA TYR A 94 -11.61 -18.41 18.53
C TYR A 94 -10.88 -18.65 19.85
N TYR A 95 -10.91 -17.70 20.78
CA TYR A 95 -10.22 -17.82 22.07
C TYR A 95 -11.04 -18.51 23.16
N ASP A 96 -12.29 -18.92 22.89
CA ASP A 96 -13.17 -19.52 23.89
C ASP A 96 -13.29 -21.04 23.69
N ALA A 97 -12.42 -21.80 24.34
CA ALA A 97 -12.39 -23.27 24.26
C ALA A 97 -13.51 -23.95 25.07
N ARG A 98 -14.35 -23.21 25.79
CA ARG A 98 -15.50 -23.79 26.53
C ARG A 98 -16.62 -24.21 25.59
N GLN A 99 -16.68 -23.63 24.40
CA GLN A 99 -17.70 -23.90 23.39
C GLN A 99 -17.06 -24.01 21.99
N PRO A 100 -17.74 -24.60 21.00
CA PRO A 100 -17.26 -24.58 19.62
C PRO A 100 -17.14 -23.16 19.08
N SER A 101 -16.28 -22.97 18.09
CA SER A 101 -16.18 -21.75 17.29
C SER A 101 -16.17 -22.10 15.80
N GLN A 102 -16.45 -21.12 14.94
CA GLN A 102 -16.33 -21.36 13.50
C GLN A 102 -14.87 -21.69 13.13
N LEU A 103 -13.89 -21.10 13.82
CA LEU A 103 -12.49 -21.45 13.59
C LEU A 103 -12.18 -22.91 13.96
N GLU A 104 -12.71 -23.41 15.08
CA GLU A 104 -12.56 -24.83 15.47
C GLU A 104 -13.10 -25.77 14.39
N GLN A 105 -14.24 -25.43 13.79
CA GLN A 105 -14.82 -26.18 12.67
C GLN A 105 -13.95 -26.10 11.39
N LEU A 106 -13.42 -24.90 11.08
CA LEU A 106 -12.57 -24.69 9.91
C LEU A 106 -11.23 -25.41 10.03
N ILE A 107 -10.65 -25.48 11.24
CA ILE A 107 -9.40 -26.22 11.47
C ILE A 107 -9.62 -27.73 11.28
N ALA A 108 -10.72 -28.27 11.82
CA ALA A 108 -11.04 -29.69 11.69
C ALA A 108 -11.38 -30.12 10.24
N ALA A 109 -11.85 -29.18 9.40
CA ALA A 109 -12.21 -29.46 8.03
C ALA A 109 -10.98 -29.76 7.14
N PRO A 110 -10.95 -30.88 6.38
CA PRO A 110 -9.86 -31.18 5.47
C PRO A 110 -9.67 -30.11 4.38
N CYS A 111 -8.43 -29.73 4.11
CA CYS A 111 -8.07 -28.84 3.01
C CYS A 111 -7.63 -29.62 1.76
N ASN A 112 -7.97 -29.13 0.58
CA ASN A 112 -7.43 -29.67 -0.67
C ASN A 112 -5.96 -29.24 -0.89
N ALA A 113 -5.27 -29.90 -1.82
CA ALA A 113 -3.84 -29.64 -2.09
C ALA A 113 -3.55 -28.19 -2.48
N ALA A 114 -4.45 -27.53 -3.24
CA ALA A 114 -4.28 -26.14 -3.64
C ALA A 114 -4.34 -25.17 -2.45
N MET A 115 -5.25 -25.40 -1.50
CA MET A 115 -5.35 -24.60 -0.29
C MET A 115 -4.14 -24.79 0.63
N LEU A 116 -3.64 -26.03 0.76
CA LEU A 116 -2.42 -26.32 1.51
C LEU A 116 -1.20 -25.61 0.89
N ALA A 117 -1.03 -25.68 -0.43
CA ALA A 117 0.04 -24.97 -1.13
C ALA A 117 -0.08 -23.44 -1.00
N ARG A 118 -1.30 -22.89 -1.05
CA ARG A 118 -1.56 -21.45 -0.78
C ARG A 118 -1.14 -21.09 0.65
N ALA A 119 -1.50 -21.90 1.63
CA ALA A 119 -1.15 -21.67 3.03
C ALA A 119 0.36 -21.77 3.27
N GLU A 120 1.06 -22.72 2.65
CA GLU A 120 2.53 -22.83 2.72
C GLU A 120 3.22 -21.62 2.11
N SER A 121 2.76 -21.15 0.94
CA SER A 121 3.26 -19.91 0.34
C SER A 121 3.01 -18.70 1.26
N LEU A 122 1.84 -18.66 1.91
CA LEU A 122 1.50 -17.59 2.85
C LEU A 122 2.42 -17.61 4.08
N ILE A 123 2.70 -18.79 4.66
CA ILE A 123 3.66 -18.94 5.78
C ILE A 123 5.01 -18.35 5.37
N ASN A 124 5.55 -18.78 4.23
CA ASN A 124 6.85 -18.31 3.75
C ASN A 124 6.88 -16.79 3.59
N GLU A 125 5.82 -16.20 3.04
CA GLU A 125 5.72 -14.76 2.85
C GLU A 125 5.58 -13.99 4.17
N LEU A 126 4.79 -14.50 5.12
CA LEU A 126 4.66 -13.92 6.47
C LEU A 126 6.01 -13.89 7.20
N LEU A 127 6.76 -14.99 7.14
CA LEU A 127 8.07 -15.09 7.77
C LEU A 127 9.09 -14.18 7.10
N ARG A 128 9.14 -14.20 5.76
CA ARG A 128 10.04 -13.34 4.96
C ARG A 128 9.82 -11.86 5.23
N LEU A 129 8.56 -11.43 5.39
CA LEU A 129 8.18 -10.05 5.63
C LEU A 129 8.14 -9.66 7.12
N GLY A 130 8.26 -10.60 8.04
CA GLY A 130 8.13 -10.34 9.49
C GLY A 130 6.73 -9.85 9.88
N ILE A 131 5.68 -10.41 9.28
CA ILE A 131 4.29 -9.97 9.55
C ILE A 131 3.84 -10.43 10.93
N THR A 132 3.27 -9.51 11.71
CA THR A 132 2.74 -9.75 13.06
C THR A 132 1.32 -9.20 13.16
N LYS A 133 0.68 -9.27 14.34
CA LYS A 133 -0.65 -8.66 14.53
C LYS A 133 -0.71 -7.15 14.25
N TYR A 134 0.31 -6.42 14.68
CA TYR A 134 0.31 -4.95 14.68
C TYR A 134 1.19 -4.32 13.60
N ASN A 135 2.17 -5.05 13.07
CA ASN A 135 3.04 -4.59 11.98
C ASN A 135 3.66 -3.20 12.24
N CYS A 136 4.10 -2.96 13.47
CA CYS A 136 4.66 -1.68 13.92
C CYS A 136 6.20 -1.72 14.09
N TYR A 137 6.85 -2.74 13.53
CA TYR A 137 8.29 -2.92 13.57
C TYR A 137 8.86 -2.68 12.17
N ALA A 138 10.08 -2.14 12.09
CA ALA A 138 10.72 -1.89 10.80
C ALA A 138 11.09 -3.22 10.11
N ALA A 139 11.05 -3.24 8.77
CA ALA A 139 11.51 -4.41 7.99
C ALA A 139 12.94 -4.78 8.37
N GLY A 140 13.18 -6.08 8.57
CA GLY A 140 14.51 -6.59 8.89
C GLY A 140 15.09 -6.02 10.17
N SER A 141 14.27 -5.42 11.05
CA SER A 141 14.72 -5.05 12.38
C SER A 141 15.01 -6.34 13.15
N GLY A 142 16.30 -6.64 13.26
CA GLY A 142 16.80 -7.64 14.19
C GLY A 142 16.53 -7.21 15.63
N LEU A 143 17.16 -7.91 16.57
CA LEU A 143 17.18 -7.44 17.94
C LEU A 143 17.96 -6.11 18.05
N PRO A 144 17.58 -5.21 18.96
CA PRO A 144 18.43 -4.09 19.36
C PRO A 144 19.82 -4.60 19.77
N ASP A 145 20.89 -3.92 19.37
CA ASP A 145 22.28 -4.38 19.59
C ASP A 145 22.58 -4.74 21.05
N ALA A 146 22.06 -3.95 21.99
CA ALA A 146 22.22 -4.20 23.42
C ALA A 146 21.53 -5.50 23.87
N LEU A 147 20.33 -5.80 23.33
CA LEU A 147 19.62 -7.04 23.62
C LEU A 147 20.31 -8.23 22.93
N ALA A 148 20.71 -8.09 21.67
CA ALA A 148 21.45 -9.13 20.95
C ALA A 148 22.73 -9.51 21.72
N THR A 149 23.54 -8.51 22.10
CA THR A 149 24.76 -8.70 22.89
C THR A 149 24.47 -9.39 24.22
N ARG A 150 23.42 -8.98 24.94
CA ARG A 150 22.99 -9.61 26.19
C ARG A 150 22.58 -11.07 26.01
N LEU A 151 21.92 -11.41 24.91
CA LEU A 151 21.47 -12.77 24.63
C LEU A 151 22.64 -13.66 24.17
N HIS A 152 23.54 -13.15 23.33
CA HIS A 152 24.64 -13.92 22.73
C HIS A 152 25.89 -14.06 23.62
N ASN A 153 26.09 -13.17 24.59
CA ASN A 153 27.24 -13.26 25.51
C ASN A 153 27.07 -14.33 26.60
N ASP A 154 25.87 -14.85 26.80
CA ASP A 154 25.62 -15.95 27.73
C ASP A 154 25.44 -17.25 26.93
N PRO A 155 26.22 -18.31 27.20
CA PRO A 155 26.14 -19.55 26.45
C PRO A 155 24.90 -20.39 26.80
N ARG A 156 24.14 -20.04 27.86
CA ARG A 156 22.94 -20.78 28.24
C ARG A 156 21.84 -20.65 27.17
N PRO A 157 21.06 -21.72 26.93
CA PRO A 157 19.92 -21.65 26.03
C PRO A 157 18.86 -20.69 26.57
N ASN A 158 18.13 -20.03 25.66
CA ASN A 158 17.04 -19.12 26.03
C ASN A 158 15.68 -19.80 25.86
N VAL A 159 14.82 -19.64 26.86
CA VAL A 159 13.42 -20.08 26.86
C VAL A 159 12.52 -18.88 27.06
N LEU A 160 11.52 -18.71 26.19
CA LEU A 160 10.62 -17.55 26.24
C LEU A 160 9.32 -17.87 26.96
N LEU A 161 9.02 -17.10 28.00
CA LEU A 161 7.72 -17.05 28.67
C LEU A 161 6.96 -15.83 28.12
N ILE A 162 5.74 -16.05 27.61
CA ILE A 162 4.92 -14.96 27.07
C ILE A 162 3.93 -14.48 28.14
N ASP A 163 4.06 -13.23 28.57
CA ASP A 163 3.09 -12.60 29.46
C ASP A 163 1.85 -12.12 28.69
N GLN A 164 0.73 -11.96 29.40
CA GLN A 164 -0.50 -11.38 28.88
C GLN A 164 -1.02 -10.31 29.83
N VAL A 165 -1.88 -9.44 29.30
CA VAL A 165 -2.51 -8.39 30.09
C VAL A 165 -3.49 -9.01 31.08
N ALA A 166 -3.41 -8.63 32.36
CA ALA A 166 -4.35 -9.10 33.36
C ALA A 166 -5.80 -8.71 32.98
N GLY A 167 -6.73 -9.66 33.08
CA GLY A 167 -8.12 -9.48 32.66
C GLY A 167 -8.38 -9.61 31.15
N ASP A 168 -7.40 -10.06 30.37
CA ASP A 168 -7.63 -10.49 28.98
C ASP A 168 -8.65 -11.64 28.93
N MET A 169 -9.70 -11.49 28.13
CA MET A 169 -10.79 -12.47 28.01
C MET A 169 -10.33 -13.80 27.40
N SER A 170 -9.21 -13.81 26.68
CA SER A 170 -8.61 -15.04 26.17
C SER A 170 -8.01 -15.93 27.25
N ILE A 171 -7.72 -15.42 28.45
CA ILE A 171 -7.22 -16.23 29.58
C ILE A 171 -8.32 -17.19 30.07
N PRO A 172 -9.48 -16.69 30.59
CA PRO A 172 -10.57 -17.58 31.01
C PRO A 172 -11.22 -18.32 29.83
N GLY A 173 -11.21 -17.72 28.62
CA GLY A 173 -11.67 -18.40 27.41
C GLY A 173 -10.84 -19.65 27.08
N ALA A 174 -9.54 -19.61 27.32
CA ALA A 174 -8.62 -20.71 27.11
C ALA A 174 -8.57 -21.71 28.29
N LEU A 175 -9.60 -21.76 29.14
CA LEU A 175 -9.67 -22.64 30.31
C LEU A 175 -8.53 -22.40 31.33
N ALA A 176 -8.00 -21.18 31.36
CA ALA A 176 -6.86 -20.81 32.19
C ALA A 176 -7.21 -19.74 33.24
N THR A 177 -6.42 -19.70 34.30
CA THR A 177 -6.44 -18.67 35.35
C THR A 177 -5.06 -18.04 35.51
N GLU A 178 -4.91 -17.10 36.45
CA GLU A 178 -3.59 -16.55 36.79
C GLU A 178 -2.66 -17.63 37.40
N ASP A 179 -3.21 -18.67 38.04
CA ASP A 179 -2.43 -19.79 38.58
C ASP A 179 -1.71 -20.58 37.48
N ASP A 180 -2.31 -20.66 36.29
CA ASP A 180 -1.69 -21.33 35.14
C ASP A 180 -0.44 -20.59 34.64
N PHE A 181 -0.34 -19.27 34.85
CA PHE A 181 0.90 -18.53 34.57
C PHE A 181 2.00 -18.92 35.57
N ILE A 182 1.66 -19.13 36.84
CA ILE A 182 2.63 -19.57 37.86
C ILE A 182 3.08 -21.01 37.56
N ALA A 183 2.13 -21.89 37.20
CA ALA A 183 2.42 -23.25 36.77
C ALA A 183 3.32 -23.28 35.53
N MET A 184 3.10 -22.37 34.58
CA MET A 184 3.92 -22.20 33.38
C MET A 184 5.38 -21.87 33.73
N VAL A 185 5.62 -20.92 34.63
CA VAL A 185 6.99 -20.60 35.09
C VAL A 185 7.62 -21.81 35.79
N ALA A 186 6.88 -22.47 36.68
CA ALA A 186 7.37 -23.63 37.42
C ALA A 186 7.75 -24.80 36.49
N ALA A 187 6.95 -25.04 35.46
CA ALA A 187 7.26 -26.04 34.44
C ALA A 187 8.50 -25.67 33.64
N ALA A 188 8.60 -24.44 33.15
CA ALA A 188 9.79 -24.00 32.40
C ALA A 188 11.09 -24.13 33.20
N ARG A 189 11.06 -23.81 34.51
CA ARG A 189 12.21 -24.03 35.42
C ARG A 189 12.61 -25.50 35.54
N ARG A 190 11.62 -26.37 35.69
CA ARG A 190 11.85 -27.82 35.84
C ARG A 190 12.34 -28.46 34.55
N ASP A 191 11.75 -28.05 33.43
CA ASP A 191 11.98 -28.67 32.13
C ASP A 191 13.27 -28.12 31.49
N HIS A 192 13.73 -26.93 31.91
CA HIS A 192 14.97 -26.28 31.43
C HIS A 192 15.83 -25.70 32.59
N PRO A 193 16.39 -26.53 33.50
CA PRO A 193 17.06 -26.07 34.73
C PRO A 193 18.36 -25.28 34.50
N GLY A 194 18.96 -25.38 33.31
CA GLY A 194 20.17 -24.63 32.92
C GLY A 194 19.92 -23.46 31.97
N ALA A 195 18.66 -23.21 31.59
CA ALA A 195 18.32 -22.18 30.63
C ALA A 195 18.15 -20.81 31.28
N ARG A 196 18.22 -19.76 30.45
CA ARG A 196 17.74 -18.43 30.77
C ARG A 196 16.25 -18.34 30.48
N LEU A 197 15.48 -17.98 31.49
CA LEU A 197 14.05 -17.73 31.33
C LEU A 197 13.84 -16.26 30.98
N LEU A 198 13.31 -16.00 29.80
CA LEU A 198 13.03 -14.65 29.30
C LEU A 198 11.52 -14.40 29.39
N LEU A 199 11.09 -13.34 30.07
CA LEU A 199 9.67 -12.93 30.10
C LEU A 199 9.41 -11.82 29.09
N ARG A 200 8.62 -12.12 28.05
CA ARG A 200 8.15 -11.11 27.09
C ARG A 200 6.89 -10.43 27.59
N THR A 201 6.97 -9.13 27.86
CA THR A 201 5.81 -8.31 28.21
C THR A 201 4.99 -7.92 26.96
N HIS A 202 3.67 -7.80 27.14
CA HIS A 202 2.75 -7.46 26.05
C HIS A 202 2.95 -6.00 25.58
N PRO A 203 2.89 -5.67 24.27
CA PRO A 203 3.05 -4.30 23.77
C PRO A 203 2.15 -3.25 24.45
N ASP A 204 0.90 -3.60 24.77
CA ASP A 204 -0.04 -2.71 25.48
C ASP A 204 0.40 -2.31 26.90
N THR A 205 1.21 -3.11 27.59
CA THR A 205 1.71 -2.73 28.93
C THR A 205 2.76 -1.64 28.84
N ARG A 206 3.46 -1.53 27.70
CA ARG A 206 4.43 -0.46 27.42
C ARG A 206 3.78 0.84 26.94
N LEU A 207 2.61 0.73 26.31
CA LEU A 207 1.88 1.85 25.70
C LEU A 207 0.71 2.37 26.56
N GLY A 208 0.36 1.69 27.65
CA GLY A 208 -0.78 2.00 28.51
C GLY A 208 -0.52 1.80 30.00
N LYS A 209 -1.56 1.98 30.84
CA LYS A 209 -1.51 1.80 32.31
C LYS A 209 -1.85 0.37 32.77
N LYS A 210 -1.73 -0.63 31.89
CA LYS A 210 -2.12 -2.02 32.19
C LYS A 210 -0.90 -2.83 32.63
N ASN A 211 -1.10 -3.70 33.62
CA ASN A 211 -0.04 -4.58 34.14
C ASN A 211 -0.19 -6.00 33.57
N GLY A 212 0.95 -6.65 33.32
CA GLY A 212 1.00 -8.08 32.97
C GLY A 212 0.73 -8.97 34.18
N VAL A 213 0.39 -10.24 33.94
CA VAL A 213 0.11 -11.21 35.01
C VAL A 213 1.39 -11.62 35.73
N LEU A 214 2.46 -11.89 34.97
CA LEU A 214 3.75 -12.32 35.52
C LEU A 214 4.68 -11.15 35.85
N ALA A 215 4.68 -10.09 35.03
CA ALA A 215 5.59 -8.96 35.25
C ALA A 215 5.44 -8.30 36.63
N ARG A 216 4.26 -8.39 37.27
CA ARG A 216 3.98 -7.86 38.61
C ARG A 216 4.53 -8.72 39.76
N LEU A 217 5.03 -9.92 39.47
CA LEU A 217 5.54 -10.86 40.48
C LEU A 217 7.05 -10.69 40.76
N GLU A 218 7.76 -9.89 39.95
CA GLU A 218 9.18 -9.54 40.16
C GLU A 218 10.08 -10.77 40.47
N LEU A 219 10.04 -11.78 39.60
CA LEU A 219 10.79 -13.03 39.80
C LEU A 219 12.29 -12.82 39.53
N ASP A 220 13.14 -13.09 40.53
CA ASP A 220 14.60 -12.82 40.49
C ASP A 220 15.37 -13.61 39.42
N ASP A 221 14.89 -14.77 39.02
CA ASP A 221 15.51 -15.69 38.07
C ASP A 221 14.92 -15.64 36.65
N VAL A 222 14.01 -14.68 36.40
CA VAL A 222 13.36 -14.49 35.09
C VAL A 222 13.69 -13.11 34.55
N GLU A 223 14.35 -13.06 33.40
CA GLU A 223 14.78 -11.82 32.78
C GLU A 223 13.65 -11.18 31.96
N VAL A 224 13.22 -9.98 32.33
CA VAL A 224 12.16 -9.27 31.61
C VAL A 224 12.70 -8.63 30.32
N VAL A 225 12.16 -9.04 29.18
CA VAL A 225 12.47 -8.46 27.86
C VAL A 225 11.42 -7.40 27.51
N ALA A 226 11.63 -6.18 28.00
CA ALA A 226 10.78 -5.02 27.73
C ALA A 226 11.17 -4.25 26.44
N ASP A 227 12.32 -4.57 25.86
CA ASP A 227 12.89 -3.91 24.68
C ASP A 227 11.91 -3.85 23.50
N HIS A 228 11.94 -2.73 22.76
CA HIS A 228 11.18 -2.58 21.52
C HIS A 228 11.84 -3.38 20.38
N CYS A 229 11.66 -4.70 20.41
CA CYS A 229 12.16 -5.64 19.42
C CYS A 229 11.03 -6.34 18.65
N HIS A 230 11.35 -6.76 17.43
CA HIS A 230 10.45 -7.52 16.57
C HIS A 230 10.16 -8.91 17.17
N PRO A 231 8.88 -9.35 17.26
CA PRO A 231 8.52 -10.66 17.83
C PRO A 231 9.24 -11.83 17.18
N HIS A 232 9.26 -11.92 15.85
CA HIS A 232 9.98 -12.98 15.14
C HIS A 232 11.49 -12.97 15.39
N ALA A 233 12.13 -11.79 15.50
CA ALA A 233 13.55 -11.71 15.82
C ALA A 233 13.83 -12.29 17.21
N LEU A 234 12.99 -11.98 18.20
CA LEU A 234 13.12 -12.56 19.55
C LEU A 234 12.84 -14.06 19.55
N LEU A 235 11.81 -14.52 18.84
CA LEU A 235 11.46 -15.94 18.76
C LEU A 235 12.58 -16.77 18.11
N ASN A 236 13.32 -16.20 17.16
CA ASN A 236 14.45 -16.89 16.55
C ASN A 236 15.58 -17.20 17.54
N GLU A 237 15.73 -16.42 18.61
CA GLU A 237 16.79 -16.56 19.62
C GLU A 237 16.46 -17.53 20.77
N VAL A 238 15.29 -18.17 20.74
CA VAL A 238 14.85 -19.09 21.81
C VAL A 238 14.64 -20.51 21.30
N GLU A 239 14.83 -21.49 22.18
CA GLU A 239 14.63 -22.91 21.87
C GLU A 239 13.17 -23.35 22.04
N ALA A 240 12.52 -22.85 23.08
CA ALA A 240 11.14 -23.18 23.42
C ALA A 240 10.36 -21.93 23.87
N VAL A 241 9.05 -21.98 23.66
CA VAL A 241 8.11 -20.91 23.98
C VAL A 241 7.01 -21.47 24.87
N TYR A 242 6.80 -20.84 26.02
CA TYR A 242 5.76 -21.14 26.98
C TYR A 242 4.73 -20.01 26.96
N THR A 243 3.46 -20.38 26.79
CA THR A 243 2.37 -19.41 26.72
C THR A 243 1.10 -19.96 27.34
N VAL A 244 0.25 -19.07 27.84
CA VAL A 244 -1.10 -19.43 28.27
C VAL A 244 -2.03 -19.42 27.05
N SER A 245 -2.27 -18.26 26.45
CA SER A 245 -3.15 -18.16 25.27
C SER A 245 -2.78 -17.05 24.29
N SER A 246 -1.56 -16.53 24.37
CA SER A 246 -1.12 -15.42 23.52
C SER A 246 -1.05 -15.83 22.06
N GLN A 247 -1.44 -14.94 21.15
CA GLN A 247 -1.25 -15.14 19.71
C GLN A 247 0.24 -15.32 19.34
N MET A 248 1.17 -14.79 20.13
CA MET A 248 2.60 -14.97 19.87
C MET A 248 3.05 -16.44 19.97
N GLY A 249 2.29 -17.31 20.64
CA GLY A 249 2.52 -18.77 20.58
C GLY A 249 2.19 -19.36 19.20
N PHE A 250 1.18 -18.83 18.50
CA PHE A 250 0.93 -19.20 17.10
C PHE A 250 2.04 -18.70 16.18
N GLU A 251 2.55 -17.47 16.40
CA GLU A 251 3.71 -16.94 15.66
C GLU A 251 4.96 -17.81 15.88
N ALA A 252 5.14 -18.38 17.08
CA ALA A 252 6.22 -19.31 17.38
C ALA A 252 6.10 -20.64 16.61
N LEU A 253 4.88 -21.17 16.44
CA LEU A 253 4.63 -22.34 15.58
C LEU A 253 5.00 -22.07 14.12
N LEU A 254 4.71 -20.88 13.59
CA LEU A 254 5.09 -20.49 12.23
C LEU A 254 6.62 -20.53 12.04
N LEU A 255 7.39 -20.21 13.09
CA LEU A 255 8.85 -20.26 13.11
C LEU A 255 9.42 -21.65 13.47
N GLY A 256 8.58 -22.67 13.61
CA GLY A 256 9.01 -24.03 13.92
C GLY A 256 9.53 -24.21 15.36
N LYS A 257 9.13 -23.35 16.30
CA LYS A 257 9.54 -23.45 17.71
C LYS A 257 8.69 -24.47 18.46
N ALA A 258 9.26 -25.10 19.49
CA ALA A 258 8.49 -25.90 20.43
C ALA A 258 7.61 -24.98 21.28
N VAL A 259 6.30 -25.21 21.29
CA VAL A 259 5.32 -24.36 21.97
C VAL A 259 4.58 -25.16 23.05
N HIS A 260 4.71 -24.71 24.29
CA HIS A 260 4.03 -25.26 25.47
C HIS A 260 2.84 -24.38 25.86
N CYS A 261 1.64 -24.95 25.82
CA CYS A 261 0.37 -24.25 26.06
C CYS A 261 -0.19 -24.59 27.44
N PHE A 262 -0.27 -23.59 28.31
CA PHE A 262 -0.87 -23.70 29.66
C PHE A 262 -2.35 -23.32 29.70
N GLY A 263 -2.85 -22.68 28.65
CA GLY A 263 -4.26 -22.63 28.31
C GLY A 263 -4.57 -23.49 27.09
N MET A 264 -5.78 -23.32 26.57
CA MET A 264 -6.28 -23.94 25.34
C MET A 264 -6.59 -22.85 24.28
N PRO A 265 -5.58 -22.11 23.77
CA PRO A 265 -5.77 -21.16 22.68
C PRO A 265 -6.24 -21.85 21.40
N PHE A 266 -6.64 -21.08 20.38
CA PHE A 266 -7.22 -21.64 19.15
C PHE A 266 -6.30 -22.64 18.41
N TYR A 267 -4.99 -22.51 18.58
CA TYR A 267 -3.96 -23.33 17.92
C TYR A 267 -3.51 -24.54 18.76
N ALA A 268 -3.97 -24.67 20.01
CA ALA A 268 -3.69 -25.82 20.88
C ALA A 268 -4.70 -26.96 20.68
N GLY A 269 -4.34 -28.19 21.04
CA GLY A 269 -5.21 -29.36 20.96
C GLY A 269 -5.29 -30.03 19.59
N TRP A 270 -4.43 -29.64 18.64
CA TRP A 270 -4.46 -30.14 17.25
C TRP A 270 -3.22 -30.96 16.85
N GLY A 271 -2.35 -31.30 17.82
CA GLY A 271 -1.12 -32.06 17.55
C GLY A 271 0.13 -31.23 17.26
N LEU A 272 0.04 -29.91 17.30
CA LEU A 272 1.14 -29.00 16.96
C LEU A 272 1.85 -28.41 18.19
N THR A 273 1.32 -28.64 19.39
CA THR A 273 1.76 -28.01 20.65
C THR A 273 1.88 -29.05 21.77
N HIS A 274 2.65 -28.70 22.81
CA HIS A 274 2.67 -29.43 24.08
C HIS A 274 1.59 -28.85 25.00
N ASP A 275 0.44 -29.52 25.10
CA ASP A 275 -0.73 -28.98 25.79
C ASP A 275 -0.83 -29.47 27.25
N HIS A 276 -1.04 -28.53 28.18
CA HIS A 276 -1.27 -28.81 29.61
C HIS A 276 -2.76 -28.79 29.99
N LYS A 277 -3.63 -28.48 29.03
CA LYS A 277 -5.09 -28.60 29.14
C LYS A 277 -5.57 -29.50 28.00
N SER A 278 -6.78 -30.06 28.13
CA SER A 278 -7.40 -30.88 27.09
C SER A 278 -8.70 -30.26 26.59
N CYS A 279 -8.96 -30.36 25.28
CA CYS A 279 -10.25 -30.03 24.69
C CYS A 279 -10.79 -31.27 23.96
N PRO A 280 -11.72 -32.04 24.55
CA PRO A 280 -12.21 -33.29 23.96
C PRO A 280 -12.86 -33.15 22.56
N ARG A 281 -13.27 -31.94 22.17
CA ARG A 281 -13.83 -31.64 20.85
C ARG A 281 -12.76 -31.51 19.74
N ARG A 282 -11.49 -31.36 20.11
CA ARG A 282 -10.35 -31.27 19.20
C ARG A 282 -9.65 -32.62 19.20
N ASP A 283 -10.23 -33.55 18.48
CA ASP A 283 -9.84 -34.98 18.46
C ASP A 283 -9.10 -35.38 17.18
N VAL A 284 -8.85 -34.42 16.28
CA VAL A 284 -8.10 -34.62 15.04
C VAL A 284 -6.74 -33.93 15.10
N GLN A 285 -5.77 -34.52 14.39
CA GLN A 285 -4.45 -33.93 14.19
C GLN A 285 -4.45 -33.17 12.86
N VAL A 286 -3.82 -31.99 12.83
CA VAL A 286 -3.77 -31.15 11.61
C VAL A 286 -2.35 -30.72 11.30
N SER A 287 -2.06 -30.45 10.02
CA SER A 287 -0.79 -29.83 9.64
C SER A 287 -0.79 -28.33 9.97
N LEU A 288 0.41 -27.74 10.10
CA LEU A 288 0.55 -26.29 10.26
C LEU A 288 -0.10 -25.52 9.09
N ALA A 289 0.05 -26.03 7.86
CA ALA A 289 -0.58 -25.44 6.67
C ALA A 289 -2.12 -25.44 6.77
N GLN A 290 -2.73 -26.51 7.29
CA GLN A 290 -4.18 -26.57 7.51
C GLN A 290 -4.63 -25.59 8.61
N LEU A 291 -3.88 -25.51 9.72
CA LEU A 291 -4.15 -24.51 10.76
C LEU A 291 -4.07 -23.08 10.20
N VAL A 292 -3.07 -22.78 9.37
CA VAL A 292 -2.89 -21.48 8.73
C VAL A 292 -3.99 -21.19 7.70
N ALA A 293 -4.40 -22.18 6.90
CA ALA A 293 -5.52 -22.02 5.97
C ALA A 293 -6.79 -21.62 6.72
N ALA A 294 -7.12 -22.30 7.80
CA ALA A 294 -8.27 -21.96 8.63
C ALA A 294 -8.11 -20.58 9.28
N ALA A 295 -6.98 -20.34 9.96
CA ALA A 295 -6.79 -19.16 10.80
C ALA A 295 -6.54 -17.86 10.02
N LEU A 296 -5.84 -17.90 8.88
CA LEU A 296 -5.40 -16.69 8.16
C LEU A 296 -6.03 -16.53 6.76
N ILE A 297 -6.66 -17.56 6.19
CA ILE A 297 -7.29 -17.47 4.88
C ILE A 297 -8.82 -17.49 5.00
N LEU A 298 -9.36 -18.48 5.71
CA LEU A 298 -10.80 -18.75 5.71
C LEU A 298 -11.57 -17.98 6.78
N TYR A 299 -11.00 -17.84 7.98
CA TYR A 299 -11.72 -17.29 9.13
C TYR A 299 -11.76 -15.75 9.16
N PRO A 300 -10.64 -15.01 8.98
CA PRO A 300 -10.67 -13.56 9.00
C PRO A 300 -11.16 -13.00 7.67
N ARG A 301 -11.79 -11.82 7.74
CA ARG A 301 -12.17 -11.03 6.56
C ARG A 301 -11.23 -9.83 6.47
N TYR A 302 -10.57 -9.66 5.33
CA TYR A 302 -9.54 -8.63 5.15
C TYR A 302 -10.09 -7.39 4.43
N LEU A 303 -9.56 -6.22 4.82
CA LEU A 303 -9.94 -4.89 4.35
C LEU A 303 -8.73 -4.21 3.72
N ASP A 304 -8.91 -3.65 2.53
CA ASP A 304 -8.04 -2.63 1.98
C ASP A 304 -8.41 -1.27 2.59
N PRO A 305 -7.59 -0.67 3.49
CA PRO A 305 -7.90 0.60 4.12
C PRO A 305 -7.77 1.81 3.18
N VAL A 306 -7.15 1.64 2.00
CA VAL A 306 -7.02 2.66 0.96
C VAL A 306 -8.27 2.70 0.08
N LEU A 307 -8.80 1.54 -0.30
CA LEU A 307 -10.01 1.43 -1.13
C LEU A 307 -11.31 1.35 -0.31
N GLY A 308 -11.24 0.94 0.96
CA GLY A 308 -12.39 0.69 1.82
C GLY A 308 -13.19 -0.55 1.39
N GLN A 309 -12.53 -1.55 0.79
CA GLN A 309 -13.15 -2.73 0.18
C GLN A 309 -12.56 -4.02 0.74
N ARG A 310 -13.34 -5.11 0.68
CA ARG A 310 -12.85 -6.44 1.05
C ARG A 310 -11.74 -6.86 0.08
N CYS A 311 -10.69 -7.48 0.61
CA CYS A 311 -9.57 -8.04 -0.14
C CYS A 311 -9.17 -9.41 0.42
N GLU A 312 -8.18 -10.05 -0.22
CA GLU A 312 -7.56 -11.27 0.29
C GLU A 312 -6.33 -10.97 1.17
N VAL A 313 -5.90 -11.96 1.96
CA VAL A 313 -4.78 -11.80 2.91
C VAL A 313 -3.49 -11.38 2.22
N GLU A 314 -3.19 -11.93 1.04
CA GLU A 314 -2.00 -11.62 0.25
C GLU A 314 -1.93 -10.14 -0.14
N GLU A 315 -3.07 -9.50 -0.41
CA GLU A 315 -3.13 -8.06 -0.68
C GLU A 315 -2.77 -7.25 0.56
N VAL A 316 -3.18 -7.70 1.75
CA VAL A 316 -2.80 -7.09 3.04
C VAL A 316 -1.30 -7.24 3.32
N LEU A 317 -0.72 -8.40 3.05
CA LEU A 317 0.73 -8.60 3.17
C LEU A 317 1.49 -7.66 2.24
N ALA A 318 1.06 -7.54 0.97
CA ALA A 318 1.64 -6.60 0.03
C ALA A 318 1.49 -5.13 0.46
N MET A 319 0.40 -4.77 1.14
CA MET A 319 0.21 -3.44 1.74
C MET A 319 1.18 -3.20 2.90
N ILE A 320 1.32 -4.16 3.81
CA ILE A 320 2.25 -4.06 4.95
C ILE A 320 3.70 -3.93 4.44
N ALA A 321 4.09 -4.78 3.49
CA ALA A 321 5.42 -4.76 2.87
C ALA A 321 5.76 -3.39 2.26
N ARG A 322 4.78 -2.69 1.66
CA ARG A 322 4.99 -1.33 1.12
C ARG A 322 5.21 -0.26 2.19
N GLN A 323 4.78 -0.50 3.43
CA GLN A 323 5.02 0.43 4.54
C GLN A 323 6.39 0.22 5.17
N GLN A 324 7.03 -0.90 4.87
CA GLN A 324 8.34 -1.25 5.37
C GLN A 324 9.41 -0.57 4.52
N HIS A 325 10.09 0.42 5.11
CA HIS A 325 11.21 1.13 4.49
C HIS A 325 12.50 0.83 5.24
N PRO A 326 13.63 0.67 4.52
CA PRO A 326 14.92 0.55 5.18
C PRO A 326 15.27 1.81 5.97
N ALA A 327 16.34 1.73 6.77
CA ALA A 327 16.92 2.91 7.38
C ALA A 327 17.30 3.93 6.29
N PRO A 328 17.13 5.24 6.51
CA PRO A 328 17.37 6.23 5.49
C PRO A 328 18.87 6.26 5.18
N ARG A 329 19.22 6.28 3.90
CA ARG A 329 20.61 6.27 3.46
C ARG A 329 21.36 7.52 3.88
N TYR A 330 20.68 8.66 3.88
CA TYR A 330 21.30 9.95 4.16
C TYR A 330 20.93 10.44 5.55
N ARG A 331 21.88 11.05 6.26
CA ARG A 331 21.55 11.81 7.46
C ARG A 331 20.76 13.06 7.08
N ARG A 332 21.18 13.77 6.03
CA ARG A 332 20.55 15.03 5.62
C ARG A 332 20.33 15.14 4.12
N LEU A 333 19.12 15.59 3.75
CA LEU A 333 18.74 15.87 2.37
C LEU A 333 18.41 17.35 2.20
N TYR A 334 19.11 18.03 1.29
CA TYR A 334 18.89 19.43 0.93
C TYR A 334 17.93 19.54 -0.26
N LEU A 335 16.71 20.03 0.00
CA LEU A 335 15.69 20.25 -1.02
C LEU A 335 15.80 21.70 -1.55
N VAL A 336 16.38 21.86 -2.74
CA VAL A 336 16.75 23.18 -3.29
C VAL A 336 15.63 23.77 -4.14
N GLY A 337 15.22 25.00 -3.84
CA GLY A 337 14.29 25.77 -4.67
C GLY A 337 12.82 25.33 -4.59
N PHE A 338 12.45 24.60 -3.53
CA PHE A 338 11.07 24.14 -3.30
C PHE A 338 10.19 25.25 -2.71
N SER A 339 9.06 25.53 -3.39
CA SER A 339 8.01 26.45 -2.91
C SER A 339 7.32 25.89 -1.66
N LEU A 340 6.75 26.76 -0.81
CA LEU A 340 6.09 26.36 0.45
C LEU A 340 5.06 25.23 0.27
N TRP A 341 4.27 25.28 -0.80
CA TRP A 341 3.32 24.22 -1.14
C TRP A 341 4.01 22.88 -1.42
N LYS A 342 5.13 22.87 -2.17
CA LYS A 342 5.88 21.63 -2.41
C LYS A 342 6.48 21.07 -1.12
N ARG A 343 6.96 21.95 -0.22
CA ARG A 343 7.53 21.51 1.07
C ARG A 343 6.54 20.64 1.85
N ALA A 344 5.26 21.00 1.85
CA ALA A 344 4.23 20.32 2.62
C ALA A 344 4.06 18.84 2.26
N PHE A 345 4.18 18.46 0.97
CA PHE A 345 4.06 17.04 0.57
C PHE A 345 5.41 16.33 0.45
N MET A 346 6.51 17.05 0.18
CA MET A 346 7.83 16.43 0.04
C MET A 346 8.31 15.75 1.33
N HIS A 347 7.85 16.19 2.50
CA HIS A 347 8.13 15.50 3.76
C HIS A 347 7.74 14.03 3.71
N ALA A 348 6.56 13.69 3.18
CA ALA A 348 6.08 12.31 3.10
C ALA A 348 6.98 11.46 2.20
N PHE A 349 7.37 12.01 1.05
CA PHE A 349 8.16 11.30 0.05
C PHE A 349 9.66 11.18 0.36
N CYS A 350 10.23 12.14 1.09
CA CYS A 350 11.66 12.15 1.39
C CYS A 350 12.02 11.55 2.74
N HIS A 351 11.07 11.31 3.64
CA HIS A 351 11.35 10.70 4.93
C HIS A 351 12.02 9.31 4.83
N PRO A 352 11.70 8.46 3.84
CA PRO A 352 12.45 7.21 3.63
C PRO A 352 13.90 7.43 3.17
N LEU A 353 14.22 8.61 2.59
CA LEU A 353 15.54 8.89 2.01
C LEU A 353 16.52 9.47 3.04
N ALA A 354 16.04 10.32 3.96
CA ALA A 354 16.90 10.96 4.94
C ALA A 354 16.26 11.21 6.31
N THR A 355 17.09 11.24 7.36
CA THR A 355 16.64 11.58 8.74
C THR A 355 16.34 13.06 8.93
N GLU A 356 17.03 13.95 8.20
CA GLU A 356 16.87 15.39 8.25
C GLU A 356 16.55 15.96 6.86
N LEU A 357 15.50 16.77 6.77
CA LEU A 357 15.10 17.45 5.52
C LEU A 357 15.33 18.96 5.65
N CYS A 358 16.17 19.52 4.79
CA CYS A 358 16.55 20.93 4.82
C CYS A 358 16.09 21.63 3.54
N PHE A 359 15.12 22.54 3.65
CA PHE A 359 14.65 23.32 2.49
C PHE A 359 15.48 24.59 2.33
N VAL A 360 16.25 24.67 1.24
CA VAL A 360 17.18 25.77 0.97
C VAL A 360 16.87 26.46 -0.35
N ARG A 361 17.30 27.72 -0.49
CA ARG A 361 17.15 28.48 -1.75
C ARG A 361 18.24 28.12 -2.76
N THR A 362 19.47 27.97 -2.28
CA THR A 362 20.65 27.65 -3.08
C THR A 362 21.28 26.35 -2.58
N PRO A 363 21.96 25.59 -3.45
CA PRO A 363 22.68 24.39 -3.05
C PRO A 363 23.78 24.72 -2.03
N PRO A 364 24.10 23.80 -1.09
CA PRO A 364 25.26 23.95 -0.22
C PRO A 364 26.56 23.86 -1.04
N ALA A 365 27.59 24.62 -0.63
CA ALA A 365 28.87 24.65 -1.32
C ALA A 365 29.68 23.35 -1.18
N ARG A 366 29.46 22.60 -0.10
CA ARG A 366 30.08 21.30 0.19
C ARG A 366 29.03 20.38 0.82
N LEU A 367 29.13 19.08 0.54
CA LEU A 367 28.31 18.03 1.12
C LEU A 367 29.21 17.05 1.88
N ALA A 368 28.79 16.61 3.05
CA ALA A 368 29.42 15.45 3.69
C ALA A 368 28.98 14.15 3.00
N ALA A 369 29.68 13.05 3.28
CA ALA A 369 29.42 11.74 2.64
C ALA A 369 28.01 11.18 2.93
N ASP A 370 27.40 11.58 4.05
CA ASP A 370 26.07 11.20 4.48
C ASP A 370 24.99 12.26 4.14
N GLU A 371 25.32 13.23 3.28
CA GLU A 371 24.42 14.30 2.84
C GLU A 371 24.17 14.22 1.34
N GLN A 372 23.00 14.71 0.92
CA GLN A 372 22.65 14.72 -0.50
C GLN A 372 21.76 15.91 -0.88
N VAL A 373 21.73 16.25 -2.16
CA VAL A 373 20.87 17.29 -2.74
C VAL A 373 19.73 16.68 -3.55
N LEU A 374 18.54 17.27 -3.43
CA LEU A 374 17.36 16.94 -4.22
C LEU A 374 16.80 18.20 -4.90
N VAL A 375 16.51 18.08 -6.20
CA VAL A 375 15.97 19.15 -7.05
C VAL A 375 14.73 18.70 -7.82
N TRP A 376 13.86 19.64 -8.22
CA TRP A 376 12.67 19.33 -9.02
C TRP A 376 12.98 19.39 -10.53
N GLY A 377 12.75 18.28 -11.22
CA GLY A 377 12.91 18.15 -12.67
C GLY A 377 14.32 18.50 -13.16
N ALA A 378 14.39 19.23 -14.27
CA ALA A 378 15.64 19.69 -14.89
C ALA A 378 16.20 20.99 -14.29
N ARG A 379 15.67 21.47 -13.15
CA ARG A 379 16.26 22.63 -12.47
C ARG A 379 17.66 22.27 -11.97
N HIS A 380 18.51 23.29 -11.88
CA HIS A 380 19.92 23.15 -11.50
C HIS A 380 20.66 22.11 -12.36
N PRO A 381 20.76 22.32 -13.69
CA PRO A 381 21.48 21.39 -14.58
C PRO A 381 22.96 21.24 -14.23
N GLU A 382 23.56 22.23 -13.55
CA GLU A 382 24.92 22.20 -13.04
C GLU A 382 25.15 21.15 -11.95
N LEU A 383 24.09 20.67 -11.30
CA LEU A 383 24.17 19.63 -10.27
C LEU A 383 24.01 18.24 -10.89
N THR A 384 25.12 17.66 -11.33
CA THR A 384 25.14 16.35 -12.01
C THR A 384 24.82 15.17 -11.09
N ASN A 385 25.11 15.28 -9.78
CA ASN A 385 24.91 14.19 -8.80
C ASN A 385 23.66 14.37 -7.92
N ALA A 386 22.76 15.29 -8.28
CA ALA A 386 21.55 15.55 -7.49
C ALA A 386 20.46 14.50 -7.76
N ILE A 387 19.72 14.13 -6.72
CA ILE A 387 18.47 13.38 -6.86
C ILE A 387 17.44 14.30 -7.53
N ARG A 388 16.78 13.83 -8.59
CA ARG A 388 15.74 14.59 -9.30
C ARG A 388 14.37 14.03 -8.97
N VAL A 389 13.43 14.91 -8.65
CA VAL A 389 12.02 14.54 -8.43
C VAL A 389 11.13 15.15 -9.50
N GLU A 390 10.14 14.40 -9.95
CA GLU A 390 9.08 14.91 -10.83
C GLU A 390 7.74 14.26 -10.47
N ASP A 391 6.64 14.81 -10.98
CA ASP A 391 5.33 14.17 -10.86
C ASP A 391 5.34 12.76 -11.48
N GLY A 392 4.71 11.79 -10.79
CA GLY A 392 4.54 10.45 -11.35
C GLY A 392 3.62 10.43 -12.58
N PHE A 393 3.60 9.28 -13.27
CA PHE A 393 2.84 9.10 -14.52
C PHE A 393 1.33 9.06 -14.30
N ILE A 394 0.89 8.61 -13.13
CA ILE A 394 -0.51 8.70 -12.65
C ILE A 394 -0.49 9.57 -11.40
N ARG A 395 -1.01 10.80 -11.49
CA ARG A 395 -0.68 11.84 -10.50
C ARG A 395 -1.77 12.07 -9.46
N SER A 396 -2.97 12.47 -9.90
CA SER A 396 -4.05 12.95 -9.01
C SER A 396 -5.32 13.26 -9.79
N ARG A 397 -6.45 13.50 -9.08
CA ARG A 397 -7.63 14.18 -9.67
C ARG A 397 -7.36 15.67 -9.80
N GLY A 398 -7.20 16.14 -11.03
CA GLY A 398 -7.02 17.55 -11.35
C GLY A 398 -5.56 17.97 -11.47
N LEU A 399 -5.39 19.17 -12.03
CA LEU A 399 -4.09 19.71 -12.41
C LEU A 399 -3.29 20.19 -11.20
N GLY A 400 -1.97 20.02 -11.25
CA GLY A 400 -1.04 20.58 -10.24
C GLY A 400 -1.12 22.11 -10.13
N SER A 401 -1.53 22.80 -11.19
CA SER A 401 -1.78 24.25 -11.22
C SER A 401 -2.91 24.70 -10.27
N ASN A 402 -3.75 23.77 -9.81
CA ASN A 402 -4.81 24.00 -8.82
C ASN A 402 -4.38 23.67 -7.38
N LEU A 403 -3.09 23.40 -7.12
CA LEU A 403 -2.54 23.01 -5.81
C LEU A 403 -3.01 21.63 -5.30
N CYS A 404 -3.56 20.79 -6.17
CA CYS A 404 -3.86 19.40 -5.83
C CYS A 404 -2.56 18.64 -5.57
N ARG A 405 -2.39 18.13 -4.34
CA ARG A 405 -1.21 17.38 -3.91
C ARG A 405 -1.02 16.13 -4.79
N PRO A 406 0.21 15.83 -5.24
CA PRO A 406 0.46 14.63 -6.02
C PRO A 406 0.31 13.40 -5.13
N SER A 407 -0.39 12.38 -5.62
CA SER A 407 -0.40 11.04 -5.01
C SER A 407 0.72 10.16 -5.55
N SER A 408 1.48 10.63 -6.56
CA SER A 408 2.63 9.92 -7.09
C SER A 408 3.77 10.87 -7.45
N LEU A 409 5.01 10.47 -7.10
CA LEU A 409 6.24 11.15 -7.48
C LEU A 409 7.27 10.13 -7.98
N SER A 410 7.99 10.52 -9.03
CA SER A 410 9.19 9.83 -9.48
C SER A 410 10.40 10.46 -8.79
N ILE A 411 11.20 9.65 -8.09
CA ILE A 411 12.43 10.09 -7.41
C ILE A 411 13.61 9.34 -8.03
N ASP A 412 14.46 10.06 -8.74
CA ASP A 412 15.48 9.48 -9.59
C ASP A 412 16.87 9.93 -9.12
N PRO A 413 17.70 9.03 -8.57
CA PRO A 413 19.04 9.36 -8.11
C PRO A 413 20.10 9.37 -9.24
N VAL A 414 19.71 9.10 -10.49
CA VAL A 414 20.61 8.98 -11.64
C VAL A 414 20.42 10.12 -12.64
N GLY A 415 19.16 10.40 -12.99
CA GLY A 415 18.79 11.39 -14.00
C GLY A 415 17.34 11.77 -13.84
N ILE A 416 16.56 11.82 -14.92
CA ILE A 416 15.10 11.90 -14.85
C ILE A 416 14.50 11.36 -16.14
N TYR A 417 13.36 10.67 -16.09
CA TYR A 417 12.79 9.89 -17.20
C TYR A 417 12.63 10.64 -18.53
N PHE A 418 12.45 11.96 -18.51
CA PHE A 418 12.23 12.74 -19.73
C PHE A 418 13.51 13.29 -20.38
N ASP A 419 14.66 13.23 -19.69
CA ASP A 419 15.94 13.73 -20.21
C ASP A 419 16.68 12.60 -20.91
N SER A 420 16.71 12.61 -22.25
CA SER A 420 17.32 11.56 -23.05
C SER A 420 18.83 11.77 -23.27
N ARG A 421 19.39 12.89 -22.82
CA ARG A 421 20.82 13.20 -23.00
C ARG A 421 21.72 12.38 -22.09
N GLN A 422 21.19 11.89 -20.98
CA GLN A 422 21.90 11.09 -19.98
C GLN A 422 21.03 9.92 -19.50
N PRO A 423 21.60 8.87 -18.90
CA PRO A 423 20.83 7.80 -18.30
C PRO A 423 19.89 8.30 -17.19
N SER A 424 18.79 7.58 -16.98
CA SER A 424 17.89 7.76 -15.85
C SER A 424 17.72 6.44 -15.09
N ARG A 425 17.21 6.48 -13.85
CA ARG A 425 16.93 5.24 -13.11
C ARG A 425 15.87 4.40 -13.82
N LEU A 426 14.90 5.04 -14.50
CA LEU A 426 13.92 4.32 -15.32
C LEU A 426 14.58 3.63 -16.53
N GLU A 427 15.48 4.32 -17.24
CA GLU A 427 16.23 3.73 -18.39
C GLU A 427 17.06 2.53 -17.94
N GLN A 428 17.73 2.62 -16.79
CA GLN A 428 18.44 1.48 -16.19
C GLN A 428 17.48 0.32 -15.87
N GLN A 429 16.33 0.60 -15.26
CA GLN A 429 15.34 -0.45 -14.97
C GLN A 429 14.84 -1.12 -16.25
N LEU A 430 14.60 -0.36 -17.31
CA LEU A 430 14.15 -0.87 -18.62
C LEU A 430 15.20 -1.77 -19.28
N ASN A 431 16.47 -1.41 -19.19
CA ASN A 431 17.57 -2.25 -19.67
C ASN A 431 17.75 -3.52 -18.82
N ASP A 432 17.78 -3.38 -17.49
CA ASP A 432 18.41 -4.39 -16.62
C ASP A 432 17.42 -5.25 -15.82
N LEU A 433 16.16 -4.81 -15.62
CA LEU A 433 15.23 -5.54 -14.74
C LEU A 433 14.81 -6.88 -15.39
N PRO A 434 14.92 -8.03 -14.68
CA PRO A 434 14.54 -9.33 -15.21
C PRO A 434 13.05 -9.45 -15.53
N LEU A 435 12.71 -10.00 -16.70
CA LEU A 435 11.32 -10.22 -17.11
C LEU A 435 10.81 -11.56 -16.58
N THR A 436 10.64 -11.64 -15.26
CA THR A 436 10.02 -12.82 -14.63
C THR A 436 8.54 -12.91 -14.98
N HIS A 437 7.95 -14.09 -14.78
CA HIS A 437 6.52 -14.31 -14.96
C HIS A 437 5.68 -13.29 -14.20
N ASP A 438 6.00 -13.01 -12.93
CA ASP A 438 5.23 -12.10 -12.07
C ASP A 438 5.31 -10.64 -12.54
N VAL A 439 6.46 -10.21 -13.07
CA VAL A 439 6.64 -8.88 -13.66
C VAL A 439 5.72 -8.72 -14.87
N LEU A 440 5.72 -9.71 -15.77
CA LEU A 440 4.90 -9.68 -16.98
C LEU A 440 3.41 -9.81 -16.66
N ALA A 441 3.02 -10.71 -15.76
CA ALA A 441 1.64 -10.91 -15.35
C ALA A 441 1.06 -9.65 -14.68
N ARG A 442 1.78 -9.03 -13.75
CA ARG A 442 1.34 -7.78 -13.12
C ARG A 442 1.31 -6.62 -14.11
N GLY A 443 2.28 -6.56 -15.03
CA GLY A 443 2.29 -5.58 -16.11
C GLY A 443 1.08 -5.70 -17.03
N ALA A 444 0.71 -6.91 -17.43
CA ALA A 444 -0.47 -7.18 -18.26
C ALA A 444 -1.77 -6.80 -17.54
N ALA A 445 -1.92 -7.19 -16.27
CA ALA A 445 -3.08 -6.79 -15.46
C ALA A 445 -3.20 -5.27 -15.31
N LEU A 446 -2.07 -4.55 -15.23
CA LEU A 446 -2.07 -3.08 -15.22
C LEU A 446 -2.47 -2.47 -16.57
N VAL A 447 -2.04 -3.06 -17.70
CA VAL A 447 -2.50 -2.64 -19.04
C VAL A 447 -4.01 -2.76 -19.11
N GLU A 448 -4.57 -3.91 -18.74
CA GLU A 448 -6.02 -4.15 -18.72
C GLU A 448 -6.74 -3.16 -17.81
N LEU A 449 -6.22 -2.91 -16.61
CA LEU A 449 -6.80 -1.97 -15.65
C LEU A 449 -6.83 -0.52 -16.19
N LEU A 450 -5.78 -0.10 -16.89
CA LEU A 450 -5.71 1.22 -17.51
C LEU A 450 -6.68 1.35 -18.69
N GLN A 451 -6.79 0.30 -19.52
CA GLN A 451 -7.75 0.23 -20.62
C GLN A 451 -9.19 0.29 -20.10
N GLN A 452 -9.51 -0.51 -19.08
CA GLN A 452 -10.85 -0.59 -18.50
C GLN A 452 -11.32 0.73 -17.89
N HIS A 453 -10.44 1.47 -17.20
CA HIS A 453 -10.82 2.68 -16.50
C HIS A 453 -10.54 3.98 -17.26
N GLY A 454 -9.78 3.94 -18.37
CA GLY A 454 -9.43 5.11 -19.17
C GLY A 454 -8.80 6.24 -18.34
N VAL A 455 -7.97 5.87 -17.36
CA VAL A 455 -7.29 6.81 -16.45
C VAL A 455 -6.07 7.41 -17.16
N SER A 456 -5.99 8.73 -17.15
CA SER A 456 -4.83 9.51 -17.63
C SER A 456 -4.14 10.22 -16.47
N LYS A 457 -2.96 10.83 -16.70
CA LYS A 457 -2.14 11.49 -15.65
C LYS A 457 -2.93 12.40 -14.70
N TYR A 458 -3.88 13.17 -15.25
CA TYR A 458 -4.69 14.14 -14.48
C TYR A 458 -6.16 13.73 -14.31
N ASN A 459 -6.59 12.67 -15.01
CA ASN A 459 -7.96 12.16 -15.06
C ASN A 459 -9.03 13.28 -15.23
N VAL A 460 -8.78 14.19 -16.17
CA VAL A 460 -9.65 15.34 -16.51
C VAL A 460 -10.35 15.10 -17.85
N GLY A 461 -11.57 15.64 -18.00
CA GLY A 461 -12.38 15.53 -19.22
C GLY A 461 -13.49 14.48 -19.12
N ILE A 462 -14.55 14.63 -19.92
CA ILE A 462 -15.66 13.67 -20.02
C ILE A 462 -15.39 12.80 -21.26
N ALA A 463 -15.56 11.48 -21.14
CA ALA A 463 -15.58 10.63 -22.32
C ALA A 463 -16.81 11.04 -23.15
N GLN A 464 -16.55 11.72 -24.26
CA GLN A 464 -17.57 12.18 -25.19
C GLN A 464 -17.44 11.38 -26.47
N GLN A 465 -18.55 11.21 -27.18
CA GLN A 465 -18.59 10.55 -28.46
C GLN A 465 -17.78 11.36 -29.47
N PHE A 466 -16.78 10.74 -30.08
CA PHE A 466 -16.05 11.29 -31.21
C PHE A 466 -16.57 10.60 -32.47
N THR A 467 -16.83 11.39 -33.50
CA THR A 467 -17.13 10.85 -34.84
C THR A 467 -15.92 11.16 -35.71
N PRO A 468 -15.16 10.14 -36.16
CA PRO A 468 -14.03 10.38 -37.05
C PRO A 468 -14.51 10.95 -38.39
N PRO A 469 -13.66 11.70 -39.10
CA PRO A 469 -13.92 12.10 -40.48
C PRO A 469 -14.21 10.88 -41.36
N ASP A 470 -15.23 10.97 -42.20
CA ASP A 470 -15.59 9.92 -43.17
C ASP A 470 -15.06 10.29 -44.57
N ASP A 471 -13.75 10.46 -44.66
CA ASP A 471 -13.05 10.81 -45.90
C ASP A 471 -12.16 9.68 -46.44
N GLY A 472 -12.23 8.49 -45.82
CA GLY A 472 -11.50 7.29 -46.23
C GLY A 472 -9.98 7.34 -46.01
N ARG A 473 -9.46 8.40 -45.38
CA ARG A 473 -8.02 8.55 -45.11
C ARG A 473 -7.65 7.98 -43.75
N PRO A 474 -6.42 7.45 -43.57
CA PRO A 474 -5.91 7.09 -42.25
C PRO A 474 -5.94 8.31 -41.31
N LEU A 475 -6.46 8.13 -40.10
CA LEU A 475 -6.58 9.20 -39.10
C LEU A 475 -5.32 9.26 -38.22
N VAL A 476 -4.51 10.30 -38.44
CA VAL A 476 -3.27 10.54 -37.68
C VAL A 476 -3.51 11.61 -36.63
N LEU A 477 -3.33 11.26 -35.36
CA LEU A 477 -3.43 12.19 -34.25
C LEU A 477 -2.07 12.81 -33.93
N VAL A 478 -1.97 14.14 -34.03
CA VAL A 478 -0.81 14.91 -33.56
C VAL A 478 -1.16 15.62 -32.27
N VAL A 479 -0.44 15.31 -31.19
CA VAL A 479 -0.67 15.91 -29.88
C VAL A 479 0.28 17.09 -29.63
N GLY A 480 -0.31 18.25 -29.39
CA GLY A 480 0.42 19.46 -29.03
C GLY A 480 1.01 19.38 -27.62
N GLN A 481 2.20 19.93 -27.45
CA GLN A 481 2.89 20.09 -26.17
C GLN A 481 3.14 21.57 -25.89
N VAL A 482 3.53 21.89 -24.66
CA VAL A 482 3.87 23.28 -24.30
C VAL A 482 5.29 23.58 -24.75
N ASP A 483 5.47 24.65 -25.53
CA ASP A 483 6.80 25.08 -25.96
C ASP A 483 7.69 25.40 -24.74
N GLY A 484 8.95 24.97 -24.81
CA GLY A 484 9.91 25.11 -23.71
C GLY A 484 9.69 24.16 -22.53
N ASP A 485 8.80 23.16 -22.65
CA ASP A 485 8.74 22.07 -21.68
C ASP A 485 10.09 21.35 -21.58
N ALA A 486 10.52 21.01 -20.35
CA ALA A 486 11.80 20.35 -20.11
C ALA A 486 11.93 19.03 -20.88
N SER A 487 10.83 18.29 -21.04
CA SER A 487 10.79 17.06 -21.84
C SER A 487 11.07 17.29 -23.33
N ILE A 488 10.73 18.45 -23.90
CA ILE A 488 11.10 18.80 -25.27
C ILE A 488 12.56 19.23 -25.32
N LEU A 489 12.96 20.14 -24.41
CA LEU A 489 14.31 20.70 -24.38
C LEU A 489 15.40 19.65 -24.18
N THR A 490 15.09 18.59 -23.44
CA THR A 490 16.07 17.56 -23.04
C THR A 490 15.78 16.18 -23.63
N GLY A 491 14.58 15.98 -24.19
CA GLY A 491 14.17 14.71 -24.78
C GLY A 491 13.91 14.78 -26.28
N SER A 492 13.97 15.95 -26.94
CA SER A 492 13.71 16.07 -28.38
C SER A 492 14.91 16.66 -29.12
N PRO A 493 15.81 15.82 -29.68
CA PRO A 493 17.09 16.28 -30.22
C PRO A 493 16.94 17.11 -31.50
N VAL A 494 15.94 16.83 -32.34
CA VAL A 494 15.79 17.43 -33.68
C VAL A 494 14.54 18.31 -33.77
N ILE A 495 13.35 17.75 -33.62
CA ILE A 495 12.08 18.49 -33.68
C ILE A 495 11.77 19.09 -32.30
N ARG A 496 11.66 20.42 -32.19
CA ARG A 496 11.57 21.13 -30.90
C ARG A 496 10.37 22.07 -30.77
N SER A 497 9.45 22.07 -31.73
CA SER A 497 8.20 22.83 -31.66
C SER A 497 7.03 22.07 -32.27
N ASN A 498 5.81 22.47 -31.88
CA ASN A 498 4.58 21.90 -32.44
C ASN A 498 4.48 22.12 -33.96
N GLU A 499 4.92 23.28 -34.46
CA GLU A 499 4.94 23.59 -35.89
C GLU A 499 5.91 22.68 -36.65
N GLN A 500 7.13 22.49 -36.15
CA GLN A 500 8.08 21.56 -36.77
C GLN A 500 7.54 20.12 -36.78
N LEU A 501 6.86 19.71 -35.70
CA LEU A 501 6.22 18.39 -35.64
C LEU A 501 5.14 18.27 -36.72
N LEU A 502 4.25 19.25 -36.84
CA LEU A 502 3.16 19.21 -37.84
C LEU A 502 3.69 19.12 -39.27
N TRP A 503 4.72 19.90 -39.61
CA TRP A 503 5.37 19.82 -40.91
C TRP A 503 5.96 18.43 -41.18
N ALA A 504 6.72 17.90 -40.22
CA ALA A 504 7.35 16.59 -40.37
C ALA A 504 6.33 15.45 -40.45
N VAL A 505 5.20 15.56 -39.73
CA VAL A 505 4.11 14.59 -39.81
C VAL A 505 3.42 14.66 -41.17
N ARG A 506 3.10 15.87 -41.68
CA ARG A 506 2.51 16.02 -43.02
C ARG A 506 3.43 15.48 -44.10
N GLU A 507 4.72 15.72 -44.01
CA GLU A 507 5.72 15.16 -44.93
C GLU A 507 5.76 13.62 -44.87
N ALA A 508 5.74 13.04 -43.67
CA ALA A 508 5.79 11.59 -43.48
C ALA A 508 4.46 10.86 -43.79
N ARG A 509 3.34 11.59 -43.80
CA ARG A 509 1.97 11.09 -44.01
C ARG A 509 1.18 12.07 -44.91
N PRO A 510 1.54 12.21 -46.19
CA PRO A 510 0.94 13.21 -47.09
C PRO A 510 -0.56 13.00 -47.28
N GLU A 511 -0.99 11.74 -47.40
CA GLU A 511 -2.38 11.35 -47.68
C GLU A 511 -3.24 11.13 -46.42
N ALA A 512 -2.68 11.29 -45.22
CA ALA A 512 -3.45 11.07 -43.99
C ALA A 512 -4.34 12.27 -43.64
N HIS A 513 -5.43 12.01 -42.92
CA HIS A 513 -6.17 13.05 -42.21
C HIS A 513 -5.42 13.37 -40.91
N ILE A 514 -4.79 14.54 -40.84
CA ILE A 514 -4.07 14.99 -39.66
C ILE A 514 -5.04 15.73 -38.72
N LEU A 515 -5.39 15.04 -37.64
CA LEU A 515 -6.13 15.59 -36.52
C LEU A 515 -5.16 16.18 -35.50
N PHE A 516 -5.14 17.50 -35.34
CA PHE A 516 -4.31 18.17 -34.34
C PHE A 516 -5.07 18.42 -33.04
N LYS A 517 -4.52 17.94 -31.93
CA LYS A 517 -5.03 18.26 -30.59
C LYS A 517 -4.04 19.18 -29.86
N PRO A 518 -4.32 20.48 -29.74
CA PRO A 518 -3.45 21.39 -29.00
C PRO A 518 -3.45 21.08 -27.49
N HIS A 519 -2.35 21.46 -26.82
CA HIS A 519 -2.23 21.29 -25.38
C HIS A 519 -3.25 22.17 -24.62
N PRO A 520 -3.95 21.68 -23.59
CA PRO A 520 -4.97 22.44 -22.88
C PRO A 520 -4.46 23.76 -22.26
N ASP A 521 -3.21 23.80 -21.77
CA ASP A 521 -2.62 25.05 -21.24
C ASP A 521 -2.37 26.13 -22.31
N VAL A 522 -2.19 25.74 -23.59
CA VAL A 522 -2.06 26.67 -24.70
C VAL A 522 -3.45 27.20 -25.10
N VAL A 523 -4.44 26.31 -25.20
CA VAL A 523 -5.85 26.69 -25.45
C VAL A 523 -6.40 27.62 -24.36
N ALA A 524 -5.98 27.41 -23.11
CA ALA A 524 -6.36 28.26 -21.97
C ALA A 524 -5.64 29.63 -21.94
N GLY A 525 -4.68 29.88 -22.85
CA GLY A 525 -3.91 31.13 -22.94
C GLY A 525 -2.83 31.30 -21.86
N ASN A 526 -2.44 30.22 -21.18
CA ASN A 526 -1.50 30.30 -20.06
C ASN A 526 -0.01 30.20 -20.49
N ARG A 527 0.26 29.77 -21.72
CA ARG A 527 1.61 29.56 -22.27
C ARG A 527 1.65 29.99 -23.74
N ALA A 528 2.81 30.42 -24.22
CA ALA A 528 3.05 30.63 -25.64
C ALA A 528 3.08 29.28 -26.40
N GLY A 529 2.70 29.30 -27.67
CA GLY A 529 2.60 28.11 -28.52
C GLY A 529 2.04 28.46 -29.90
N ALA A 530 2.56 29.52 -30.50
CA ALA A 530 2.04 30.02 -31.77
C ALA A 530 2.45 29.08 -32.90
N ILE A 531 1.46 28.47 -33.55
CA ILE A 531 1.64 27.75 -34.81
C ILE A 531 1.25 28.72 -35.92
N SER A 532 2.09 28.86 -36.95
CA SER A 532 1.79 29.76 -38.06
C SER A 532 0.48 29.38 -38.77
N ALA A 533 -0.24 30.37 -39.28
CA ALA A 533 -1.47 30.13 -40.05
C ALA A 533 -1.19 29.27 -41.30
N ALA A 534 0.00 29.42 -41.90
CA ALA A 534 0.45 28.60 -43.02
C ALA A 534 0.60 27.13 -42.62
N CYS A 535 1.24 26.85 -41.47
CA CYS A 535 1.36 25.48 -40.96
C CYS A 535 -0.02 24.86 -40.69
N LEU A 536 -0.92 25.57 -40.00
CA LEU A 536 -2.26 25.05 -39.74
C LEU A 536 -3.01 24.75 -41.04
N ALA A 537 -2.97 25.66 -42.02
CA ALA A 537 -3.69 25.48 -43.28
C ALA A 537 -3.14 24.35 -44.16
N GLN A 538 -1.84 24.06 -44.09
CA GLN A 538 -1.20 23.05 -44.95
C GLN A 538 -1.00 21.69 -44.27
N CYS A 539 -0.84 21.67 -42.95
CA CYS A 539 -0.53 20.45 -42.21
C CYS A 539 -1.76 19.85 -41.52
N VAL A 540 -2.76 20.64 -41.13
CA VAL A 540 -3.85 20.18 -40.25
C VAL A 540 -5.17 20.14 -41.00
N ASP A 541 -5.80 18.98 -41.05
CA ASP A 541 -7.14 18.82 -41.63
C ASP A 541 -8.25 19.19 -40.63
N SER A 542 -8.09 18.80 -39.36
CA SER A 542 -9.05 19.10 -38.31
C SER A 542 -8.41 19.31 -36.94
N GLN A 543 -9.13 19.98 -36.03
CA GLN A 543 -8.67 20.22 -34.66
C GLN A 543 -9.70 19.77 -33.62
N VAL A 544 -9.21 19.20 -32.52
CA VAL A 544 -10.05 18.79 -31.37
C VAL A 544 -9.57 19.47 -30.08
N LEU A 545 -10.35 20.46 -29.63
CA LEU A 545 -10.02 21.26 -28.46
C LEU A 545 -10.53 20.61 -27.17
N ASP A 546 -11.81 20.23 -27.15
CA ASP A 546 -12.54 19.96 -25.89
C ASP A 546 -12.59 18.48 -25.48
N LEU A 547 -12.31 17.55 -26.39
CA LEU A 547 -12.36 16.12 -26.09
C LEU A 547 -11.12 15.66 -25.33
N GLY A 548 -11.30 14.72 -24.39
CA GLY A 548 -10.20 13.98 -23.79
C GLY A 548 -9.53 13.06 -24.81
N LEU A 549 -8.22 12.85 -24.70
CA LEU A 549 -7.48 11.96 -25.60
C LEU A 549 -8.02 10.52 -25.60
N THR A 550 -8.53 10.05 -24.45
CA THR A 550 -9.12 8.71 -24.33
C THR A 550 -10.36 8.49 -25.19
N SER A 551 -11.08 9.55 -25.57
CA SER A 551 -12.16 9.48 -26.55
C SER A 551 -11.66 9.33 -27.99
N LEU A 552 -10.40 9.68 -28.26
CA LEU A 552 -9.83 9.67 -29.62
C LEU A 552 -9.14 8.36 -29.93
N TYR A 553 -8.47 7.74 -28.95
CA TYR A 553 -7.67 6.52 -29.16
C TYR A 553 -8.38 5.39 -29.92
N PRO A 554 -9.68 5.09 -29.68
CA PRO A 554 -10.38 4.03 -30.41
C PRO A 554 -10.58 4.30 -31.92
N HIS A 555 -10.36 5.53 -32.38
CA HIS A 555 -10.67 5.98 -33.74
C HIS A 555 -9.43 6.37 -34.55
N VAL A 556 -8.26 6.44 -33.91
CA VAL A 556 -7.03 6.92 -34.56
C VAL A 556 -6.16 5.72 -34.95
N ASP A 557 -5.63 5.75 -36.16
CA ASP A 557 -4.76 4.68 -36.67
C ASP A 557 -3.35 4.81 -36.09
N GLU A 558 -2.84 6.04 -36.01
CA GLU A 558 -1.49 6.36 -35.55
C GLU A 558 -1.49 7.65 -34.72
N LEU A 559 -0.65 7.69 -33.69
CA LEU A 559 -0.35 8.90 -32.92
C LEU A 559 1.09 9.33 -33.16
N HIS A 560 1.28 10.60 -33.51
CA HIS A 560 2.60 11.21 -33.70
C HIS A 560 2.87 12.23 -32.59
N THR A 561 4.03 12.12 -31.94
CA THR A 561 4.43 13.02 -30.85
C THR A 561 5.94 13.25 -30.79
N MET A 562 6.37 14.34 -30.16
CA MET A 562 7.78 14.51 -29.78
C MET A 562 8.05 13.70 -28.52
N THR A 563 7.57 14.17 -27.37
CA THR A 563 7.90 13.60 -26.05
C THR A 563 6.70 13.52 -25.11
N SER A 564 5.47 13.68 -25.62
CA SER A 564 4.27 13.73 -24.79
C SER A 564 4.04 12.40 -24.05
N LEU A 565 3.56 12.46 -22.81
CA LEU A 565 3.09 11.26 -22.11
C LEU A 565 1.94 10.56 -22.86
N SER A 566 1.19 11.29 -23.68
CA SER A 566 0.09 10.74 -24.47
C SER A 566 0.52 9.64 -25.44
N GLY A 567 1.79 9.60 -25.88
CA GLY A 567 2.29 8.47 -26.66
C GLY A 567 2.34 7.17 -25.85
N PHE A 568 2.74 7.23 -24.58
CA PHE A 568 2.66 6.06 -23.69
C PHE A 568 1.20 5.64 -23.43
N GLU A 569 0.30 6.61 -23.22
CA GLU A 569 -1.13 6.32 -23.08
C GLU A 569 -1.70 5.65 -24.34
N ALA A 570 -1.32 6.10 -25.54
CA ALA A 570 -1.72 5.52 -26.81
C ALA A 570 -1.21 4.08 -26.99
N LEU A 571 0.04 3.79 -26.60
CA LEU A 571 0.57 2.41 -26.58
C LEU A 571 -0.28 1.50 -25.70
N VAL A 572 -0.66 1.96 -24.51
CA VAL A 572 -1.53 1.21 -23.59
C VAL A 572 -2.89 0.92 -24.23
N GLN A 573 -3.39 1.79 -25.10
CA GLN A 573 -4.67 1.62 -25.80
C GLN A 573 -4.55 0.87 -27.13
N GLY A 574 -3.35 0.37 -27.48
CA GLY A 574 -3.12 -0.39 -28.71
C GLY A 574 -2.99 0.47 -29.98
N VAL A 575 -2.85 1.79 -29.84
CA VAL A 575 -2.62 2.71 -30.97
C VAL A 575 -1.15 2.64 -31.39
N LYS A 576 -0.87 2.64 -32.70
CA LYS A 576 0.50 2.74 -33.21
C LYS A 576 1.08 4.12 -32.89
N VAL A 577 2.32 4.18 -32.41
CA VAL A 577 2.93 5.44 -31.98
C VAL A 577 4.23 5.70 -32.71
N THR A 578 4.33 6.87 -33.34
CA THR A 578 5.56 7.40 -33.95
C THR A 578 6.13 8.49 -33.06
N THR A 579 7.40 8.34 -32.65
CA THR A 579 8.10 9.34 -31.83
C THR A 579 9.14 10.12 -32.64
N TRP A 580 9.02 11.44 -32.60
CA TRP A 580 9.96 12.40 -33.20
C TRP A 580 10.96 12.95 -32.18
N GLY A 581 10.74 12.65 -30.90
CA GLY A 581 11.72 12.84 -29.83
C GLY A 581 12.19 11.50 -29.29
N GLN A 582 12.71 11.52 -28.06
CA GLN A 582 13.22 10.39 -27.30
C GLN A 582 12.54 10.28 -25.92
N PRO A 583 11.20 10.27 -25.83
CA PRO A 583 10.51 10.08 -24.56
C PRO A 583 10.90 8.76 -23.90
N PHE A 584 10.64 8.60 -22.60
CA PHE A 584 11.06 7.42 -21.83
C PHE A 584 10.61 6.07 -22.43
N TYR A 585 9.50 6.06 -23.18
CA TYR A 585 8.88 4.87 -23.77
C TYR A 585 9.32 4.58 -25.21
N SER A 586 10.14 5.43 -25.85
CA SER A 586 10.69 5.15 -27.17
C SER A 586 11.99 4.36 -27.12
N GLY A 587 12.39 3.72 -28.22
CA GLY A 587 13.64 2.96 -28.33
C GLY A 587 13.56 1.52 -27.82
N TRP A 588 12.36 1.04 -27.46
CA TRP A 588 12.15 -0.28 -26.87
C TRP A 588 11.42 -1.26 -27.80
N GLY A 589 11.29 -0.93 -29.09
CA GLY A 589 10.59 -1.74 -30.10
C GLY A 589 9.06 -1.65 -30.06
N LEU A 590 8.48 -0.76 -29.23
CA LEU A 590 7.03 -0.53 -29.14
C LEU A 590 6.55 0.67 -29.97
N THR A 591 7.48 1.49 -30.46
CA THR A 591 7.22 2.73 -31.20
C THR A 591 8.02 2.75 -32.50
N GLU A 592 7.53 3.50 -33.49
CA GLU A 592 8.33 3.90 -34.65
C GLU A 592 9.16 5.13 -34.28
N ASP A 593 10.47 4.96 -34.13
CA ASP A 593 11.35 6.03 -33.62
C ASP A 593 12.12 6.71 -34.73
N ARG A 594 11.89 8.02 -34.92
CA ARG A 594 12.59 8.80 -35.94
C ARG A 594 14.01 9.16 -35.52
N HIS A 595 14.24 9.28 -34.22
CA HIS A 595 15.55 9.61 -33.65
C HIS A 595 15.82 8.73 -32.41
N PRO A 596 16.03 7.41 -32.54
CA PRO A 596 16.20 6.51 -31.40
C PRO A 596 17.43 6.88 -30.56
N ALA A 597 17.35 6.66 -29.25
CA ALA A 597 18.48 6.87 -28.34
C ALA A 597 19.40 5.64 -28.35
N PRO A 598 20.72 5.79 -28.57
CA PRO A 598 21.62 4.64 -28.75
C PRO A 598 21.79 3.78 -27.49
N ARG A 599 21.46 4.29 -26.30
CA ARG A 599 21.58 3.58 -25.01
C ARG A 599 20.41 2.64 -24.70
N ARG A 600 19.39 2.61 -25.56
CA ARG A 600 18.19 1.77 -25.39
C ARG A 600 18.34 0.58 -26.33
N GLU A 601 18.87 -0.50 -25.78
CA GLU A 601 19.38 -1.64 -26.56
C GLU A 601 18.42 -2.84 -26.55
N ARG A 602 17.32 -2.74 -25.78
CA ARG A 602 16.43 -3.85 -25.48
C ARG A 602 15.09 -3.69 -26.19
N ILE A 603 14.53 -4.81 -26.68
CA ILE A 603 13.13 -4.87 -27.10
C ILE A 603 12.28 -5.32 -25.91
N LEU A 604 11.22 -4.59 -25.59
CA LEU A 604 10.35 -4.85 -24.44
C LEU A 604 8.90 -5.11 -24.87
N PRO A 605 8.21 -6.09 -24.25
CA PRO A 605 6.76 -6.15 -24.36
C PRO A 605 6.12 -5.00 -23.59
N LEU A 606 4.93 -4.56 -24.02
CA LEU A 606 4.18 -3.46 -23.37
C LEU A 606 3.99 -3.69 -21.86
N ALA A 607 3.68 -4.93 -21.45
CA ALA A 607 3.53 -5.29 -20.04
C ALA A 607 4.79 -4.96 -19.21
N ALA A 608 5.98 -5.21 -19.75
CA ALA A 608 7.24 -4.89 -19.08
C ALA A 608 7.45 -3.38 -18.95
N LEU A 609 7.21 -2.63 -20.04
CA LEU A 609 7.31 -1.17 -20.02
C LEU A 609 6.35 -0.58 -18.98
N VAL A 610 5.10 -1.04 -18.94
CA VAL A 610 4.08 -0.58 -17.99
C VAL A 610 4.47 -0.92 -16.54
N TYR A 611 4.91 -2.16 -16.28
CA TYR A 611 5.37 -2.55 -14.94
C TYR A 611 6.52 -1.66 -14.47
N MET A 612 7.57 -1.49 -15.27
CA MET A 612 8.74 -0.74 -14.82
C MET A 612 8.42 0.75 -14.64
N THR A 613 7.56 1.28 -15.52
CA THR A 613 7.12 2.68 -15.50
C THR A 613 6.20 3.01 -14.33
N LEU A 614 5.28 2.10 -13.95
CA LEU A 614 4.22 2.38 -12.97
C LEU A 614 4.40 1.65 -11.64
N VAL A 615 5.15 0.56 -11.58
CA VAL A 615 5.36 -0.22 -10.34
C VAL A 615 6.75 0.02 -9.79
N ALA A 616 7.79 -0.12 -10.63
CA ALA A 616 9.17 -0.15 -10.14
C ALA A 616 9.80 1.25 -9.96
N TYR A 617 9.28 2.27 -10.64
CA TYR A 617 9.91 3.58 -10.71
C TYR A 617 9.29 4.64 -9.78
N PRO A 618 7.99 4.98 -9.89
CA PRO A 618 7.37 5.98 -9.04
C PRO A 618 6.93 5.43 -7.67
N LEU A 619 6.82 6.33 -6.70
CA LEU A 619 6.22 6.07 -5.39
C LEU A 619 4.78 6.59 -5.37
N TYR A 620 3.91 5.96 -4.56
CA TYR A 620 2.49 6.32 -4.46
C TYR A 620 2.01 6.42 -3.02
N ILE A 621 1.32 7.51 -2.67
CA ILE A 621 0.78 7.73 -1.33
C ILE A 621 -0.71 8.06 -1.37
N ASP A 622 -1.48 7.35 -0.54
CA ASP A 622 -2.87 7.71 -0.26
C ASP A 622 -2.91 8.74 0.88
N TRP A 623 -3.33 9.96 0.55
CA TRP A 623 -3.36 11.06 1.54
C TRP A 623 -4.48 10.92 2.58
N GLN A 624 -5.44 10.03 2.38
CA GLN A 624 -6.52 9.80 3.31
C GLN A 624 -6.07 8.91 4.48
N SER A 625 -5.52 7.74 4.18
CA SER A 625 -4.94 6.81 5.15
C SER A 625 -3.56 7.23 5.62
N GLY A 626 -2.77 7.87 4.75
CA GLY A 626 -1.34 8.14 4.97
C GLY A 626 -0.44 6.96 4.61
N LEU A 627 -0.97 5.92 3.97
CA LEU A 627 -0.22 4.73 3.58
C LEU A 627 0.41 4.87 2.19
N TRP A 628 1.53 4.18 1.99
CA TRP A 628 2.08 3.87 0.67
C TRP A 628 1.14 2.91 -0.06
N MET A 629 0.62 3.34 -1.19
CA MET A 629 -0.32 2.54 -2.00
C MET A 629 0.35 2.00 -3.26
N SER A 630 -0.37 1.15 -3.99
CA SER A 630 0.06 0.65 -5.29
C SER A 630 -0.53 1.50 -6.43
N PRO A 631 0.02 1.44 -7.66
CA PRO A 631 -0.60 2.09 -8.82
C PRO A 631 -2.01 1.57 -9.07
N GLU A 632 -2.28 0.28 -8.84
CA GLU A 632 -3.61 -0.33 -8.98
C GLU A 632 -4.62 0.33 -8.03
N GLN A 633 -4.23 0.52 -6.76
CA GLN A 633 -5.06 1.21 -5.77
C GLN A 633 -5.34 2.66 -6.21
N LEU A 634 -4.32 3.40 -6.67
CA LEU A 634 -4.52 4.76 -7.17
C LEU A 634 -5.46 4.78 -8.39
N ILE A 635 -5.28 3.89 -9.37
CA ILE A 635 -6.14 3.81 -10.56
C ILE A 635 -7.59 3.57 -10.16
N ARG A 636 -7.85 2.60 -9.27
CA ARG A 636 -9.21 2.30 -8.79
C ARG A 636 -9.81 3.47 -7.99
N GLN A 637 -9.04 4.14 -7.14
CA GLN A 637 -9.48 5.35 -6.45
C GLN A 637 -9.86 6.46 -7.43
N LEU A 638 -9.05 6.68 -8.47
CA LEU A 638 -9.32 7.68 -9.50
C LEU A 638 -10.55 7.32 -10.35
N ALA A 639 -10.77 6.04 -10.62
CA ALA A 639 -11.91 5.54 -11.39
C ALA A 639 -13.24 5.62 -10.62
N GLY A 640 -13.24 5.29 -9.32
CA GLY A 640 -14.43 5.33 -8.45
C GLY A 640 -14.93 6.74 -8.14
N GLN A 641 -14.18 7.78 -8.53
CA GLN A 641 -14.51 9.17 -8.26
C GLN A 641 -14.92 9.89 -9.56
N LYS A 642 -16.07 10.58 -9.56
CA LYS A 642 -16.57 11.31 -10.76
C LYS A 642 -15.46 12.21 -11.36
N LYS A 643 -15.16 12.09 -12.66
CA LYS A 643 -14.13 12.90 -13.34
C LYS A 643 -14.36 14.40 -13.08
N ALA A 644 -13.29 15.15 -12.82
CA ALA A 644 -13.41 16.60 -12.65
C ALA A 644 -13.78 17.24 -14.00
N SER A 645 -14.75 18.16 -14.02
CA SER A 645 -15.13 18.83 -15.27
C SER A 645 -14.00 19.72 -15.77
N SER A 646 -13.76 19.71 -17.08
CA SER A 646 -12.81 20.59 -17.78
C SER A 646 -13.37 21.99 -18.05
N GLN A 647 -14.61 22.28 -17.60
CA GLN A 647 -15.26 23.58 -17.85
C GLN A 647 -14.43 24.74 -17.28
N LYS A 648 -14.45 25.88 -18.00
CA LYS A 648 -13.80 27.14 -17.60
C LYS A 648 -14.26 27.54 -16.20
N SER A 649 -13.46 27.17 -15.20
CA SER A 649 -13.67 27.59 -13.83
C SER A 649 -13.37 29.09 -13.72
N SER A 650 -14.31 29.84 -13.14
CA SER A 650 -14.14 31.27 -12.90
C SER A 650 -12.90 31.52 -12.03
N ARG A 651 -12.31 32.72 -12.10
CA ARG A 651 -11.14 33.05 -11.24
C ARG A 651 -11.47 32.78 -9.76
N TRP A 652 -12.69 33.08 -9.32
CA TRP A 652 -13.18 32.80 -7.96
C TRP A 652 -13.26 31.32 -7.62
N GLN A 653 -13.79 30.48 -8.52
CA GLN A 653 -13.83 29.02 -8.30
C GLN A 653 -12.43 28.40 -8.23
N ARG A 654 -11.50 28.85 -9.08
CA ARG A 654 -10.09 28.43 -9.01
C ARG A 654 -9.44 28.84 -7.68
N TRP A 655 -9.76 30.01 -7.16
CA TRP A 655 -9.30 30.46 -5.84
C TRP A 655 -9.90 29.62 -4.70
N GLN A 656 -11.18 29.28 -4.75
CA GLN A 656 -11.82 28.40 -3.75
C GLN A 656 -11.23 26.99 -3.77
N ILE A 657 -10.99 26.42 -4.95
CA ILE A 657 -10.34 25.11 -5.12
C ILE A 657 -8.90 25.16 -4.56
N LYS A 658 -8.15 26.22 -4.86
CA LYS A 658 -6.80 26.41 -4.31
C LYS A 658 -6.81 26.55 -2.80
N LEU A 659 -7.75 27.31 -2.23
CA LEU A 659 -7.92 27.47 -0.79
C LEU A 659 -8.31 26.17 -0.10
N SER A 660 -9.21 25.37 -0.70
CA SER A 660 -9.59 24.08 -0.12
C SER A 660 -8.43 23.09 -0.13
N TYR A 661 -7.65 23.00 -1.21
CA TYR A 661 -6.46 22.16 -1.25
C TYR A 661 -5.35 22.68 -0.32
N LEU A 662 -5.16 24.00 -0.21
CA LEU A 662 -4.20 24.59 0.71
C LEU A 662 -4.60 24.31 2.16
N ALA A 663 -5.88 24.46 2.52
CA ALA A 663 -6.40 24.14 3.85
C ALA A 663 -6.23 22.65 4.17
N GLN A 664 -6.55 21.74 3.24
CA GLN A 664 -6.28 20.31 3.42
C GLN A 664 -4.77 20.04 3.59
N THR A 665 -3.91 20.80 2.91
CA THR A 665 -2.44 20.66 2.94
C THR A 665 -1.85 21.13 4.25
N LEU A 666 -2.44 22.15 4.86
CA LEU A 666 -2.03 22.73 6.13
C LEU A 666 -2.71 22.06 7.34
N GLN A 667 -3.78 21.29 7.14
CA GLN A 667 -4.38 20.48 8.20
C GLN A 667 -3.41 19.37 8.63
N PRO A 668 -2.91 19.37 9.89
CA PRO A 668 -2.10 18.28 10.40
C PRO A 668 -2.99 17.04 10.51
N ARG A 669 -2.88 16.10 9.57
CA ARG A 669 -3.50 14.78 9.71
C ARG A 669 -2.62 13.91 10.59
N ALA A 670 -3.24 13.30 11.60
CA ALA A 670 -2.59 12.62 12.71
C ALA A 670 -1.67 11.44 12.32
N SER A 671 -1.76 10.90 11.10
CA SER A 671 -0.92 9.80 10.63
C SER A 671 0.47 10.27 10.15
N LEU A 672 0.54 11.34 9.35
CA LEU A 672 1.81 11.84 8.79
C LEU A 672 2.72 12.52 9.83
N SER A 673 2.15 13.16 10.85
CA SER A 673 2.92 13.80 11.93
C SER A 673 3.48 12.81 12.96
N ARG A 674 3.03 11.55 12.95
CA ARG A 674 3.46 10.50 13.90
C ARG A 674 4.58 9.60 13.39
N PHE A 675 4.62 9.27 12.09
CA PHE A 675 5.78 8.60 11.49
C PHE A 675 7.10 9.36 11.73
N ILE A 676 7.02 10.69 11.90
CA ILE A 676 8.16 11.58 12.19
C ILE A 676 8.62 11.49 13.67
N LYS A 677 7.72 11.17 14.61
CA LYS A 677 8.05 11.09 16.05
C LYS A 677 8.58 9.73 16.48
N GLU A 678 8.28 8.66 15.74
CA GLU A 678 8.59 7.29 16.15
C GLU A 678 10.06 6.87 16.01
N ARG A 679 10.92 7.66 15.36
CA ARG A 679 12.36 7.37 15.26
C ARG A 679 13.24 8.17 16.23
N ARG A 680 12.64 8.96 17.13
CA ARG A 680 13.36 9.73 18.16
C ARG A 680 13.32 9.09 19.56
N HIS A 681 12.76 7.89 19.69
CA HIS A 681 12.69 7.15 20.95
C HIS A 681 13.07 5.70 20.77
#